data_AF-A0A066ZAI0-F1
#
_entry.id   AF-A0A066ZAI0-F1
#
_cell.length_a   1.000
_cell.length_b   1.000
_cell.length_c   1.000
_cell.angle_alpha   90.00
_cell.angle_beta   90.00
_cell.angle_gamma   90.00
#
_symmetry.space_group_name_H-M   'P 1'
#
loop_
_entity.id
_entity.type
_entity.pdbx_description
1 polymer ?
#
loop_
_entity_poly.entity_id
_entity_poly.type
_entity_poly.pdbx_seq_one_letter_code
_entity_poly.pdbx_strand_id
1 'polypeptide(L)'
;MRSARAHLNGEPNAPGAVAVAAMLRPTWLKGGFEQVLDSWIARFGLGFAARATVAAFEFDNGYARPNHHQGVLVSDGPNRRDVRGTEFAFTLAREVRRLLALAEDAEHRSVLAELAAIRTRRDRRIVTAFLAPETPGWVDECLDELPRHRQINEVAHALLVQSVNTVEQTERIAQQRVRSWYGWTPGQLATVADAVGPACVPLYAEALSNLYDNDTIRELALHIAEFPGDEAFRVLLDRIGARHVRPGLLRAMRRYPVRAARLLAEVAQQAGPDAATARRLLTSHLGELRPRLPELVARLDAETAEFVSALAAASRVPEAAAGALPELLTSPPWTRPRPARKAKVLTGIAADESAELVWKDGELEHWQGGRPAPWTFAPGFDWAAEAELRLTHSGGLWYGTQLLVHGPAEVMAPYLESWRPGEFWGGGEDLRPVVAKYGLAALPLLRAGALAQPSHVIPALLPFRDATVAGVMADALMRLKSHQATARSWFDRHGVAAGLLLVPSAVGKAGRTRTAAENALRLVAAQRGAEVLLAAVTDRHGERVAAAVAELLSADPLVNALPARMPEFPEWLLLGALPQLVLRSGEALPRSAVRSVVTMMALSKLRDPYPGLAPVAELLRPESAAEFAWVLFEEWQQAGMPAADSWALFVLGEWGDDGTARRLAPVLRDWPGAGAHHRAVEGLEVLAAIGSDVALMQLHGIAQRAKFKALKSRAQEKVAEIAEALGLTGDQLGDRLVPDLGLDADGTTVVDYGSRTFTVGFDEQLRPFVLDGDGKRRKDLPAPAAKDDPELAPAERKRFAALKKDVRTLAADQIVRLEAAMVAGREWTAAEFRTLLVAHPLLQHLVRRLVWTTAETAFRVAEDRTFADVHDEVFVLPEDAVVRLAHPLLLGDGLPAWAELFADYELLQPFRQLARPAVALTAEESAGHRLHRFEGAKVPVGRLLGLTKRGWRRGSPQDAGVERWFHKPLPDGRHLVVALDPGIWVGAVSENAEQTFSTVWLDTRAYDYWPTHTHSERFADLDAVTASELLADLEELTAD
;
A
#
# COMPACT_ATOMS: atom_id res chain seq x y z
N MET A 1 14.39 29.83 37.01
CA MET A 1 14.58 29.28 38.37
C MET A 1 14.11 30.21 39.50
N ARG A 2 14.55 31.47 39.61
CA ARG A 2 14.09 32.39 40.68
C ARG A 2 12.56 32.57 40.73
N SER A 3 11.93 32.85 39.59
CA SER A 3 10.48 32.98 39.48
C SER A 3 9.71 31.71 39.87
N ALA A 4 10.21 30.54 39.49
CA ALA A 4 9.60 29.25 39.85
C ALA A 4 9.66 29.02 41.37
N ARG A 5 10.79 29.33 42.02
CA ARG A 5 10.92 29.24 43.49
C ARG A 5 9.98 30.21 44.21
N ALA A 6 9.85 31.44 43.72
CA ALA A 6 8.92 32.42 44.26
C ALA A 6 7.46 31.91 44.22
N HIS A 7 7.04 31.33 43.09
CA HIS A 7 5.71 30.74 42.98
C HIS A 7 5.50 29.53 43.91
N LEU A 8 6.49 28.63 44.00
CA LEU A 8 6.45 27.48 44.92
C LEU A 8 6.40 27.93 46.40
N ASN A 9 6.95 29.10 46.71
CA ASN A 9 6.87 29.71 48.04
C ASN A 9 5.56 30.47 48.30
N GLY A 10 4.59 30.43 47.36
CA GLY A 10 3.26 31.02 47.52
C GLY A 10 3.12 32.45 46.97
N GLU A 11 4.12 33.00 46.29
CA GLU A 11 4.01 34.33 45.68
C GLU A 11 3.20 34.28 44.36
N PRO A 12 2.39 35.32 44.04
CA PRO A 12 1.65 35.43 42.78
C PRO A 12 2.58 35.80 41.62
N ASN A 13 3.51 34.90 41.27
CA ASN A 13 4.47 35.06 40.18
C ASN A 13 4.05 34.28 38.92
N ALA A 14 3.48 34.99 37.94
CA ALA A 14 2.94 34.38 36.70
C ALA A 14 3.99 33.62 35.87
N PRO A 15 5.18 34.19 35.55
CA PRO A 15 6.26 33.43 34.89
C PRO A 15 6.73 32.22 35.69
N GLY A 16 6.70 32.31 37.02
CA GLY A 16 7.01 31.20 37.93
C GLY A 16 6.01 30.07 37.87
N ALA A 17 4.72 30.39 37.86
CA ALA A 17 3.62 29.43 37.76
C ALA A 17 3.68 28.63 36.47
N VAL A 18 3.90 29.30 35.34
CA VAL A 18 4.08 28.67 34.03
C VAL A 18 5.30 27.76 34.01
N ALA A 19 6.45 28.23 34.53
CA ALA A 19 7.67 27.43 34.57
C ALA A 19 7.50 26.14 35.40
N VAL A 20 6.74 26.18 36.49
CA VAL A 20 6.41 24.98 37.29
C VAL A 20 5.46 24.06 36.52
N ALA A 21 4.41 24.59 35.89
CA ALA A 21 3.48 23.80 35.11
C ALA A 21 4.12 23.10 33.92
N ALA A 22 5.07 23.75 33.25
CA ALA A 22 5.87 23.18 32.17
C ALA A 22 6.71 21.96 32.62
N MET A 23 7.20 21.94 33.87
CA MET A 23 7.94 20.81 34.44
C MET A 23 7.05 19.60 34.75
N LEU A 24 5.71 19.78 34.83
CA LEU A 24 4.73 18.74 35.15
C LEU A 24 4.07 18.13 33.90
N ARG A 25 4.72 18.23 32.73
CA ARG A 25 4.18 17.78 31.43
C ARG A 25 3.53 16.40 31.40
N PRO A 26 4.14 15.33 31.94
CA PRO A 26 3.54 14.00 31.94
C PRO A 26 2.20 13.93 32.70
N THR A 27 2.02 14.81 33.69
CA THR A 27 0.84 14.85 34.56
C THR A 27 -0.36 15.48 33.85
N TRP A 28 -0.17 16.61 33.16
CA TRP A 28 -1.29 17.26 32.48
C TRP A 28 -1.62 16.66 31.09
N LEU A 29 -0.67 15.99 30.41
CA LEU A 29 -0.98 15.19 29.21
C LEU A 29 -1.95 14.02 29.49
N LYS A 30 -2.11 13.62 30.76
CA LYS A 30 -3.08 12.62 31.22
C LYS A 30 -4.38 13.22 31.78
N GLY A 31 -4.68 14.48 31.43
CA GLY A 31 -5.92 15.18 31.84
C GLY A 31 -5.78 16.06 33.08
N GLY A 32 -4.59 16.21 33.68
CA GLY A 32 -4.35 17.06 34.85
C GLY A 32 -4.28 18.57 34.58
N PHE A 33 -4.69 19.04 33.38
CA PHE A 33 -4.59 20.45 33.00
C PHE A 33 -5.54 21.35 33.79
N GLU A 34 -6.82 20.95 33.92
CA GLU A 34 -7.85 21.71 34.63
C GLU A 34 -7.42 21.97 36.08
N GLN A 35 -6.79 20.97 36.72
CA GLN A 35 -6.26 21.08 38.08
C GLN A 35 -5.18 22.16 38.22
N VAL A 36 -4.37 22.39 37.18
CA VAL A 36 -3.35 23.46 37.19
C VAL A 36 -4.02 24.82 37.13
N LEU A 37 -4.95 25.01 36.19
CA LEU A 37 -5.66 26.28 36.03
C LEU A 37 -6.55 26.60 37.24
N ASP A 38 -7.30 25.62 37.73
CA ASP A 38 -8.15 25.74 38.92
C ASP A 38 -7.32 26.11 40.15
N SER A 39 -6.11 25.54 40.29
CA SER A 39 -5.21 25.90 41.39
C SER A 39 -4.75 27.36 41.33
N TRP A 40 -4.55 27.92 40.14
CA TRP A 40 -4.16 29.33 39.97
C TRP A 40 -5.32 30.26 40.29
N ILE A 41 -6.52 29.93 39.82
CA ILE A 41 -7.73 30.71 40.07
C ILE A 41 -8.08 30.67 41.56
N ALA A 42 -8.07 29.49 42.19
CA ALA A 42 -8.40 29.34 43.60
C ALA A 42 -7.43 30.09 44.54
N ARG A 43 -6.14 30.18 44.19
CA ARG A 43 -5.14 30.88 45.01
C ARG A 43 -5.02 32.38 44.73
N PHE A 44 -5.13 32.78 43.47
CA PHE A 44 -4.70 34.11 43.03
C PHE A 44 -5.73 34.83 42.14
N GLY A 45 -6.89 34.20 41.88
CA GLY A 45 -7.97 34.77 41.08
C GLY A 45 -7.80 34.65 39.56
N LEU A 46 -8.88 34.96 38.83
CA LEU A 46 -8.93 34.87 37.37
C LEU A 46 -7.94 35.82 36.68
N GLY A 47 -7.75 37.01 37.24
CA GLY A 47 -6.77 37.99 36.73
C GLY A 47 -5.33 37.45 36.73
N PHE A 48 -4.93 36.75 37.79
CA PHE A 48 -3.63 36.08 37.82
C PHE A 48 -3.52 34.98 36.76
N ALA A 49 -4.54 34.14 36.62
CA ALA A 49 -4.58 33.07 35.61
C ALA A 49 -4.48 33.64 34.18
N ALA A 50 -5.12 34.78 33.91
CA ALA A 50 -5.03 35.47 32.63
C ALA A 50 -3.61 36.01 32.35
N ARG A 51 -2.96 36.63 33.34
CA ARG A 51 -1.55 37.04 33.21
C ARG A 51 -0.59 35.86 33.06
N ALA A 52 -0.83 34.76 33.77
CA ALA A 52 -0.06 33.52 33.65
C ALA A 52 -0.21 32.91 32.26
N THR A 53 -1.40 32.97 31.67
CA THR A 53 -1.66 32.56 30.28
C THR A 53 -0.87 33.41 29.28
N VAL A 54 -0.85 34.74 29.44
CA VAL A 54 -0.02 35.61 28.58
C VAL A 54 1.46 35.24 28.70
N ALA A 55 1.94 34.96 29.93
CA ALA A 55 3.30 34.50 30.16
C ALA A 55 3.58 33.09 29.61
N ALA A 56 2.57 32.23 29.45
CA ALA A 56 2.73 30.88 28.90
C ALA A 56 3.21 30.90 27.44
N PHE A 57 2.87 31.94 26.69
CA PHE A 57 3.40 32.15 25.35
C PHE A 57 4.83 32.71 25.33
N GLU A 58 5.50 32.88 26.47
CA GLU A 58 6.89 33.38 26.52
C GLU A 58 7.94 32.26 26.64
N PHE A 59 7.52 31.00 26.85
CA PHE A 59 8.40 29.85 27.10
C PHE A 59 8.26 28.74 26.04
N ASP A 60 9.35 28.03 25.73
CA ASP A 60 9.36 26.80 24.91
C ASP A 60 9.87 25.59 25.72
N ASN A 61 9.36 24.40 25.42
CA ASN A 61 9.69 23.13 26.07
C ASN A 61 10.48 22.23 25.09
N GLY A 62 11.81 22.24 25.18
CA GLY A 62 12.70 21.41 24.36
C GLY A 62 13.27 20.18 25.11
N TYR A 63 13.87 19.24 24.37
CA TYR A 63 14.70 18.16 24.94
C TYR A 63 16.18 18.55 24.85
N ALA A 64 16.98 18.27 25.89
CA ALA A 64 18.43 18.40 25.81
C ALA A 64 18.99 17.29 24.90
N ARG A 65 19.73 17.64 23.85
CA ARG A 65 20.55 16.65 23.13
C ARG A 65 21.90 16.48 23.84
N PRO A 66 22.43 15.25 23.98
CA PRO A 66 21.96 13.98 23.41
C PRO A 66 20.98 13.20 24.30
N ASN A 67 20.62 13.74 25.47
CA ASN A 67 19.88 13.00 26.49
C ASN A 67 18.36 13.22 26.37
N HIS A 68 17.70 12.35 25.61
CA HIS A 68 16.26 12.42 25.28
C HIS A 68 15.33 12.32 26.51
N HIS A 69 15.90 12.10 27.70
CA HIS A 69 15.20 12.01 28.98
C HIS A 69 15.30 13.27 29.85
N GLN A 70 15.98 14.33 29.39
CA GLN A 70 16.07 15.61 30.10
C GLN A 70 15.34 16.73 29.32
N GLY A 71 14.25 17.24 29.89
CA GLY A 71 13.54 18.41 29.36
C GLY A 71 14.24 19.73 29.74
N VAL A 72 14.24 20.71 28.84
CA VAL A 72 14.81 22.05 29.03
C VAL A 72 13.76 23.10 28.71
N LEU A 73 13.65 24.12 29.58
CA LEU A 73 12.89 25.34 29.33
C LEU A 73 13.80 26.32 28.57
N VAL A 74 13.47 26.63 27.32
CA VAL A 74 14.24 27.56 26.48
C VAL A 74 13.42 28.83 26.28
N SER A 75 14.04 30.00 26.45
CA SER A 75 13.41 31.32 26.22
C SER A 75 14.04 32.03 25.01
N ASP A 76 14.21 31.32 23.89
CA ASP A 76 14.93 31.87 22.74
C ASP A 76 13.99 32.47 21.70
N GLY A 77 13.62 33.74 21.91
CA GLY A 77 13.25 34.69 20.86
C GLY A 77 12.09 34.35 19.91
N PRO A 78 11.68 35.28 19.03
CA PRO A 78 10.42 35.20 18.27
C PRO A 78 10.47 34.32 17.01
N ASN A 79 11.61 33.73 16.62
CA ASN A 79 11.82 33.32 15.22
C ASN A 79 11.77 31.82 14.90
N ARG A 80 11.67 30.90 15.87
CA ARG A 80 11.38 29.48 15.60
C ARG A 80 10.72 28.84 16.84
N ARG A 81 9.41 29.01 16.99
CA ARG A 81 8.63 28.27 18.01
C ARG A 81 7.94 27.11 17.34
N ASP A 82 8.16 25.90 17.86
CA ASP A 82 7.40 24.71 17.45
C ASP A 82 6.00 24.80 18.08
N VAL A 83 4.95 24.73 17.27
CA VAL A 83 3.56 24.78 17.73
C VAL A 83 3.25 23.61 18.69
N ARG A 84 3.97 22.48 18.59
CA ARG A 84 3.87 21.34 19.53
C ARG A 84 4.41 21.68 20.93
N GLY A 85 5.26 22.70 21.04
CA GLY A 85 5.75 23.22 22.33
C GLY A 85 4.72 24.12 23.03
N THR A 86 3.79 24.72 22.28
CA THR A 86 2.82 25.72 22.74
C THR A 86 1.40 25.19 23.02
N GLU A 87 1.17 23.88 22.88
CA GLU A 87 -0.14 23.24 23.14
C GLU A 87 -0.70 23.61 24.53
N PHE A 88 0.15 23.58 25.55
CA PHE A 88 -0.20 24.00 26.91
C PHE A 88 -0.72 25.44 26.96
N ALA A 89 -0.06 26.38 26.27
CA ALA A 89 -0.45 27.79 26.27
C ALA A 89 -1.76 28.03 25.50
N PHE A 90 -2.01 27.30 24.41
CA PHE A 90 -3.27 27.37 23.67
C PHE A 90 -4.46 26.86 24.50
N THR A 91 -4.29 25.76 25.22
CA THR A 91 -5.32 25.22 26.10
C THR A 91 -5.62 26.20 27.25
N LEU A 92 -4.59 26.81 27.87
CA LEU A 92 -4.77 27.90 28.84
C LEU A 92 -5.55 29.07 28.26
N ALA A 93 -5.17 29.54 27.07
CA ALA A 93 -5.80 30.71 26.47
C ALA A 93 -7.27 30.49 26.18
N ARG A 94 -7.63 29.32 25.63
CA ARG A 94 -9.02 28.97 25.35
C ARG A 94 -9.87 28.91 26.61
N GLU A 95 -9.35 28.27 27.65
CA GLU A 95 -10.11 28.08 28.88
C GLU A 95 -10.23 29.38 29.68
N VAL A 96 -9.17 30.19 29.77
CA VAL A 96 -9.25 31.53 30.37
C VAL A 96 -10.20 32.43 29.58
N ARG A 97 -10.17 32.41 28.25
CA ARG A 97 -11.13 33.18 27.43
C ARG A 97 -12.58 32.75 27.71
N ARG A 98 -12.82 31.44 27.85
CA ARG A 98 -14.13 30.89 28.23
C ARG A 98 -14.58 31.41 29.60
N LEU A 99 -13.68 31.41 30.58
CA LEU A 99 -13.95 31.89 31.94
C LEU A 99 -14.17 33.40 31.97
N LEU A 100 -13.41 34.19 31.21
CA LEU A 100 -13.63 35.64 31.07
C LEU A 100 -15.01 35.94 30.48
N ALA A 101 -15.44 35.19 29.46
CA ALA A 101 -16.77 35.35 28.87
C ALA A 101 -17.92 35.00 29.84
N LEU A 102 -17.63 34.27 30.93
CA LEU A 102 -18.58 33.89 31.97
C LEU A 102 -18.43 34.71 33.27
N ALA A 103 -17.41 35.57 33.36
CA ALA A 103 -17.13 36.36 34.56
C ALA A 103 -18.14 37.49 34.75
N GLU A 104 -18.39 37.89 35.99
CA GLU A 104 -19.24 39.04 36.28
C GLU A 104 -18.59 40.35 35.76
N ASP A 105 -19.40 41.33 35.35
CA ASP A 105 -18.93 42.60 34.75
C ASP A 105 -17.87 43.35 35.57
N ALA A 106 -17.89 43.22 36.90
CA ALA A 106 -16.90 43.84 37.78
C ALA A 106 -15.55 43.11 37.72
N GLU A 107 -15.56 41.77 37.76
CA GLU A 107 -14.37 40.94 37.65
C GLU A 107 -13.78 41.03 36.23
N HIS A 108 -14.62 40.93 35.19
CA HIS A 108 -14.21 41.07 33.79
C HIS A 108 -13.48 42.40 33.56
N ARG A 109 -14.06 43.53 33.96
CA ARG A 109 -13.40 44.85 33.86
C ARG A 109 -12.09 44.94 34.63
N SER A 110 -12.03 44.32 35.81
CA SER A 110 -10.80 44.27 36.61
C SER A 110 -9.70 43.51 35.88
N VAL A 111 -10.00 42.33 35.33
CA VAL A 111 -9.04 41.54 34.55
C VAL A 111 -8.62 42.27 33.26
N LEU A 112 -9.55 42.93 32.56
CA LEU A 112 -9.20 43.74 31.38
C LEU A 112 -8.20 44.86 31.70
N ALA A 113 -8.36 45.55 32.83
CA ALA A 113 -7.42 46.58 33.26
C ALA A 113 -6.01 46.00 33.54
N GLU A 114 -5.94 44.82 34.13
CA GLU A 114 -4.67 44.11 34.34
C GLU A 114 -4.02 43.66 33.02
N LEU A 115 -4.81 43.14 32.09
CA LEU A 115 -4.34 42.74 30.75
C LEU A 115 -3.85 43.96 29.97
N ALA A 116 -4.57 45.09 30.03
CA ALA A 116 -4.17 46.35 29.41
C ALA A 116 -2.79 46.82 29.90
N ALA A 117 -2.51 46.71 31.22
CA ALA A 117 -1.25 47.12 31.81
C ALA A 117 -0.03 46.30 31.33
N ILE A 118 -0.24 45.08 30.81
CA ILE A 118 0.84 44.19 30.37
C ILE A 118 1.04 44.13 28.85
N ARG A 119 0.26 44.88 28.05
CA ARG A 119 0.33 45.02 26.57
C ARG A 119 1.59 45.73 26.03
N THR A 120 2.74 45.50 26.68
CA THR A 120 4.03 46.18 26.46
C THR A 120 4.80 45.73 25.22
N ARG A 121 4.48 44.54 24.67
CA ARG A 121 5.15 43.94 23.51
C ARG A 121 4.10 43.33 22.57
N ARG A 122 4.48 43.18 21.29
CA ARG A 122 3.59 42.69 20.22
C ARG A 122 2.99 41.30 20.52
N ASP A 123 3.80 40.37 21.03
CA ASP A 123 3.35 39.04 21.42
C ASP A 123 2.27 39.08 22.53
N ARG A 124 2.47 39.90 23.55
CA ARG A 124 1.46 40.11 24.61
C ARG A 124 0.19 40.78 24.07
N ARG A 125 0.32 41.77 23.19
CA ARG A 125 -0.84 42.41 22.54
C ARG A 125 -1.71 41.40 21.80
N ILE A 126 -1.10 40.49 21.04
CA ILE A 126 -1.81 39.44 20.31
C ILE A 126 -2.54 38.49 21.28
N VAL A 127 -1.87 38.00 22.33
CA VAL A 127 -2.50 37.07 23.28
C VAL A 127 -3.63 37.76 24.06
N THR A 128 -3.45 39.01 24.49
CA THR A 128 -4.52 39.76 25.17
C THR A 128 -5.68 40.11 24.24
N ALA A 129 -5.43 40.42 22.97
CA ALA A 129 -6.49 40.60 21.96
C ALA A 129 -7.28 39.30 21.73
N PHE A 130 -6.63 38.13 21.83
CA PHE A 130 -7.32 36.85 21.79
C PHE A 130 -8.17 36.57 23.03
N LEU A 131 -7.70 36.98 24.23
CA LEU A 131 -8.44 36.79 25.48
C LEU A 131 -9.67 37.69 25.59
N ALA A 132 -9.62 38.88 24.99
CA ALA A 132 -10.71 39.87 25.03
C ALA A 132 -10.90 40.58 23.66
N PRO A 133 -11.31 39.85 22.61
CA PRO A 133 -11.46 40.37 21.24
C PRO A 133 -12.54 41.45 21.11
N GLU A 134 -13.49 41.50 22.04
CA GLU A 134 -14.54 42.51 22.12
C GLU A 134 -14.01 43.89 22.52
N THR A 135 -12.78 43.98 23.04
CA THR A 135 -12.22 45.25 23.50
C THR A 135 -11.89 46.16 22.31
N PRO A 136 -12.49 47.37 22.22
CA PRO A 136 -12.32 48.24 21.07
C PRO A 136 -10.84 48.56 20.76
N GLY A 137 -10.46 48.42 19.49
CA GLY A 137 -9.12 48.76 18.98
C GLY A 137 -8.00 47.76 19.29
N TRP A 138 -8.22 46.78 20.17
CA TRP A 138 -7.15 45.83 20.56
C TRP A 138 -6.73 44.91 19.41
N VAL A 139 -7.69 44.47 18.60
CA VAL A 139 -7.47 43.63 17.41
C VAL A 139 -6.91 44.47 16.28
N ASP A 140 -7.47 45.66 16.04
CA ASP A 140 -7.01 46.58 15.00
C ASP A 140 -5.55 46.99 15.15
N GLU A 141 -5.12 47.28 16.39
CA GLU A 141 -3.71 47.56 16.73
C GLU A 141 -2.81 46.38 16.34
N CYS A 142 -3.23 45.15 16.63
CA CYS A 142 -2.45 43.96 16.27
C CYS A 142 -2.38 43.74 14.76
N LEU A 143 -3.45 44.06 14.03
CA LEU A 143 -3.53 43.96 12.58
C LEU A 143 -2.69 45.03 11.88
N ASP A 144 -2.61 46.25 12.42
CA ASP A 144 -1.78 47.33 11.87
C ASP A 144 -0.27 47.06 12.00
N GLU A 145 0.11 46.33 13.04
CA GLU A 145 1.50 45.90 13.28
C GLU A 145 1.93 44.69 12.41
N LEU A 146 1.05 44.19 11.53
CA LEU A 146 1.36 43.05 10.66
C LEU A 146 2.34 43.47 9.55
N PRO A 147 3.46 42.73 9.38
CA PRO A 147 4.44 43.07 8.36
C PRO A 147 3.86 42.82 6.96
N ARG A 148 3.76 43.86 6.13
CA ARG A 148 3.18 43.80 4.77
C ARG A 148 3.90 42.82 3.81
N HIS A 149 5.14 42.42 4.12
CA HIS A 149 5.98 41.59 3.24
C HIS A 149 6.81 40.49 3.96
N ARG A 150 6.43 40.06 5.18
CA ARG A 150 7.07 38.92 5.88
C ARG A 150 6.02 37.96 6.43
N GLN A 151 6.34 36.66 6.44
CA GLN A 151 5.51 35.64 7.10
C GLN A 151 5.33 36.00 8.58
N ILE A 152 4.08 36.09 9.04
CA ILE A 152 3.75 36.18 10.47
C ILE A 152 4.02 34.81 11.13
N ASN A 153 4.40 34.82 12.40
CA ASN A 153 4.52 33.62 13.22
C ASN A 153 3.18 32.84 13.24
N GLU A 154 3.23 31.52 13.03
CA GLU A 154 2.05 30.63 12.98
C GLU A 154 1.14 30.75 14.22
N VAL A 155 1.73 30.91 15.41
CA VAL A 155 1.02 31.07 16.69
C VAL A 155 0.27 32.40 16.73
N ALA A 156 0.90 33.48 16.27
CA ALA A 156 0.29 34.80 16.22
C ALA A 156 -0.89 34.85 15.25
N HIS A 157 -0.75 34.21 14.09
CA HIS A 157 -1.82 34.12 13.10
C HIS A 157 -3.02 33.35 13.65
N ALA A 158 -2.79 32.20 14.27
CA ALA A 158 -3.87 31.38 14.84
C ALA A 158 -4.67 32.11 15.95
N LEU A 159 -4.01 32.93 16.76
CA LEU A 159 -4.68 33.76 17.77
C LEU A 159 -5.49 34.89 17.12
N LEU A 160 -4.92 35.60 16.15
CA LEU A 160 -5.59 36.73 15.48
C LEU A 160 -6.80 36.31 14.65
N VAL A 161 -6.74 35.19 13.93
CA VAL A 161 -7.89 34.64 13.19
C VAL A 161 -9.08 34.40 14.14
N GLN A 162 -8.83 33.92 15.36
CA GLN A 162 -9.89 33.72 16.36
C GLN A 162 -10.31 34.99 17.11
N SER A 163 -9.72 36.13 16.77
CA SER A 163 -9.97 37.42 17.43
C SER A 163 -10.70 38.42 16.54
N VAL A 164 -10.80 38.17 15.23
CA VAL A 164 -11.51 39.09 14.32
C VAL A 164 -13.01 39.09 14.61
N ASN A 165 -13.63 40.28 14.57
CA ASN A 165 -15.04 40.49 14.85
C ASN A 165 -15.77 41.37 13.81
N THR A 166 -15.08 41.88 12.79
CA THR A 166 -15.70 42.61 11.67
C THR A 166 -15.24 42.09 10.30
N VAL A 167 -16.01 42.44 9.26
CA VAL A 167 -15.69 42.11 7.86
C VAL A 167 -14.35 42.73 7.46
N GLU A 168 -14.10 43.99 7.84
CA GLU A 168 -12.87 44.71 7.50
C GLU A 168 -11.64 44.09 8.16
N GLN A 169 -11.75 43.62 9.41
CA GLN A 169 -10.67 42.89 10.09
C GLN A 169 -10.38 41.55 9.39
N THR A 170 -11.44 40.87 8.93
CA THR A 170 -11.38 39.60 8.20
C THR A 170 -10.68 39.79 6.85
N GLU A 171 -10.98 40.85 6.12
CA GLU A 171 -10.30 41.19 4.86
C GLU A 171 -8.82 41.55 5.09
N ARG A 172 -8.50 42.28 6.15
CA ARG A 172 -7.11 42.65 6.50
C ARG A 172 -6.26 41.43 6.84
N ILE A 173 -6.80 40.47 7.58
CA ILE A 173 -6.06 39.24 7.93
C ILE A 173 -5.98 38.27 6.74
N ALA A 174 -6.96 38.24 5.84
CA ALA A 174 -6.94 37.47 4.59
C ALA A 174 -5.86 37.91 3.59
N GLN A 175 -5.29 39.10 3.76
CA GLN A 175 -4.16 39.54 2.93
C GLN A 175 -2.82 38.96 3.40
N GLN A 176 -2.79 38.29 4.57
CA GLN A 176 -1.57 37.74 5.17
C GLN A 176 -1.39 36.27 4.82
N ARG A 177 -0.32 35.95 4.10
CA ARG A 177 0.00 34.57 3.74
C ARG A 177 0.71 33.84 4.87
N VAL A 178 0.11 32.76 5.39
CA VAL A 178 0.73 31.87 6.39
C VAL A 178 0.56 30.41 6.00
N ARG A 179 1.66 29.66 6.02
CA ARG A 179 1.63 28.19 6.07
C ARG A 179 1.47 27.81 7.54
N SER A 180 0.25 27.57 8.00
CA SER A 180 0.02 27.13 9.38
C SER A 180 -0.26 25.63 9.38
N TRP A 181 0.54 24.87 10.12
CA TRP A 181 0.34 23.42 10.30
C TRP A 181 -0.75 23.08 11.33
N TYR A 182 -1.30 24.09 12.03
CA TYR A 182 -2.19 23.92 13.19
C TYR A 182 -3.37 24.92 13.23
N GLY A 183 -3.58 25.68 12.15
CA GLY A 183 -4.76 26.52 11.97
C GLY A 183 -5.91 25.74 11.33
N TRP A 184 -7.14 26.26 11.47
CA TRP A 184 -8.37 25.81 10.82
C TRP A 184 -9.10 24.62 11.47
N THR A 185 -9.04 24.51 12.81
CA THR A 185 -9.85 23.52 13.53
C THR A 185 -11.36 23.87 13.46
N PRO A 186 -12.27 22.88 13.60
CA PRO A 186 -13.72 23.15 13.61
C PRO A 186 -14.15 24.24 14.59
N GLY A 187 -13.50 24.32 15.76
CA GLY A 187 -13.81 25.33 16.77
C GLY A 187 -13.38 26.75 16.37
N GLN A 188 -12.28 26.90 15.62
CA GLN A 188 -11.87 28.20 15.09
C GLN A 188 -12.87 28.69 14.05
N LEU A 189 -13.34 27.79 13.18
CA LEU A 189 -14.36 28.12 12.19
C LEU A 189 -15.64 28.61 12.82
N ALA A 190 -16.17 27.87 13.78
CA ALA A 190 -17.40 28.26 14.46
C ALA A 190 -17.27 29.65 15.09
N THR A 191 -16.13 29.95 15.70
CA THR A 191 -15.86 31.26 16.33
C THR A 191 -15.88 32.41 15.32
N VAL A 192 -15.20 32.25 14.17
CA VAL A 192 -15.13 33.31 13.16
C VAL A 192 -16.44 33.43 12.39
N ALA A 193 -17.09 32.31 12.08
CA ALA A 193 -18.38 32.29 11.39
C ALA A 193 -19.50 32.91 12.25
N ASP A 194 -19.46 32.72 13.57
CA ASP A 194 -20.37 33.39 14.51
C ASP A 194 -20.16 34.91 14.51
N ALA A 195 -18.90 35.36 14.44
CA ALA A 195 -18.58 36.78 14.48
C ALA A 195 -18.89 37.53 13.17
N VAL A 196 -18.59 36.94 12.00
CA VAL A 196 -18.66 37.66 10.71
C VAL A 196 -19.49 36.97 9.61
N GLY A 197 -20.15 35.85 9.92
CA GLY A 197 -20.99 35.13 8.96
C GLY A 197 -20.22 34.65 7.71
N PRO A 198 -20.82 34.65 6.51
CA PRO A 198 -20.16 34.21 5.28
C PRO A 198 -18.92 35.00 4.85
N ALA A 199 -18.66 36.18 5.43
CA ALA A 199 -17.48 36.99 5.11
C ALA A 199 -16.15 36.29 5.43
N CYS A 200 -16.19 35.21 6.22
CA CYS A 200 -15.01 34.39 6.51
C CYS A 200 -14.68 33.37 5.40
N VAL A 201 -15.55 33.12 4.42
CA VAL A 201 -15.33 32.13 3.34
C VAL A 201 -14.00 32.35 2.58
N PRO A 202 -13.59 33.59 2.22
CA PRO A 202 -12.29 33.85 1.60
C PRO A 202 -11.09 33.36 2.42
N LEU A 203 -11.14 33.47 3.76
CA LEU A 203 -10.07 32.98 4.65
C LEU A 203 -9.90 31.46 4.51
N TYR A 204 -11.02 30.73 4.45
CA TYR A 204 -11.00 29.28 4.28
C TYR A 204 -10.62 28.87 2.85
N ALA A 205 -11.00 29.66 1.84
CA ALA A 205 -10.56 29.41 0.47
C ALA A 205 -9.04 29.57 0.32
N GLU A 206 -8.45 30.58 0.96
CA GLU A 206 -6.99 30.76 1.01
C GLU A 206 -6.31 29.63 1.79
N ALA A 207 -6.86 29.25 2.94
CA ALA A 207 -6.36 28.12 3.72
C ALA A 207 -6.33 26.83 2.89
N LEU A 208 -7.43 26.53 2.20
CA LEU A 208 -7.57 25.35 1.35
C LEU A 208 -6.52 25.29 0.24
N SER A 209 -6.06 26.44 -0.27
CA SER A 209 -5.02 26.54 -1.30
C SER A 209 -3.59 26.38 -0.77
N ASN A 210 -3.36 26.55 0.53
CA ASN A 210 -2.01 26.58 1.12
C ASN A 210 -1.70 25.36 2.01
N LEU A 211 -2.69 24.50 2.27
CA LEU A 211 -2.52 23.28 3.05
C LEU A 211 -1.93 22.14 2.21
N TYR A 212 -1.09 21.33 2.86
CA TYR A 212 -0.53 20.10 2.28
C TYR A 212 -1.13 18.84 2.91
N ASP A 213 -1.81 18.98 4.06
CA ASP A 213 -2.43 17.86 4.76
C ASP A 213 -3.83 17.57 4.21
N ASN A 214 -3.98 16.35 3.69
CA ASN A 214 -5.17 15.91 2.98
C ASN A 214 -6.41 15.77 3.88
N ASP A 215 -6.22 15.40 5.15
CA ASP A 215 -7.33 15.27 6.09
C ASP A 215 -7.86 16.66 6.49
N THR A 216 -6.97 17.60 6.77
CA THR A 216 -7.34 19.00 7.04
C THR A 216 -8.03 19.66 5.84
N ILE A 217 -7.55 19.43 4.61
CA ILE A 217 -8.21 19.91 3.38
C ILE A 217 -9.64 19.39 3.29
N ARG A 218 -9.85 18.10 3.61
CA ARG A 218 -11.18 17.47 3.59
C ARG A 218 -12.11 18.06 4.64
N GLU A 219 -11.66 18.23 5.88
CA GLU A 219 -12.48 18.84 6.93
C GLU A 219 -12.88 20.27 6.57
N LEU A 220 -11.93 21.04 6.05
CA LEU A 220 -12.17 22.41 5.61
C LEU A 220 -13.18 22.48 4.46
N ALA A 221 -13.14 21.55 3.50
CA ALA A 221 -14.15 21.48 2.44
C ALA A 221 -15.56 21.15 2.98
N LEU A 222 -15.67 20.26 3.98
CA LEU A 222 -16.94 19.95 4.64
C LEU A 222 -17.51 21.15 5.39
N HIS A 223 -16.64 21.94 6.01
CA HIS A 223 -16.99 23.19 6.67
C HIS A 223 -17.50 24.25 5.70
N ILE A 224 -16.80 24.47 4.57
CA ILE A 224 -17.24 25.42 3.53
C ILE A 224 -18.62 25.03 2.99
N ALA A 225 -18.93 23.73 2.92
CA ALA A 225 -20.23 23.21 2.48
C ALA A 225 -21.42 23.58 3.39
N GLU A 226 -21.18 24.07 4.62
CA GLU A 226 -22.25 24.53 5.51
C GLU A 226 -22.75 25.94 5.19
N PHE A 227 -21.99 26.74 4.42
CA PHE A 227 -22.36 28.12 4.11
C PHE A 227 -23.38 28.19 2.95
N PRO A 228 -24.55 28.81 3.14
CA PRO A 228 -25.57 28.93 2.10
C PRO A 228 -25.23 30.08 1.14
N GLY A 229 -24.31 29.88 0.20
CA GLY A 229 -23.93 30.91 -0.77
C GLY A 229 -23.29 30.36 -2.05
N ASP A 230 -23.38 31.14 -3.13
CA ASP A 230 -22.73 30.79 -4.41
C ASP A 230 -21.21 30.86 -4.30
N GLU A 231 -20.68 31.82 -3.52
CA GLU A 231 -19.25 31.98 -3.26
C GLU A 231 -18.64 30.71 -2.62
N ALA A 232 -19.23 30.23 -1.51
CA ALA A 232 -18.79 29.01 -0.85
C ALA A 232 -18.88 27.79 -1.76
N PHE A 233 -19.95 27.68 -2.57
CA PHE A 233 -20.08 26.58 -3.53
C PHE A 233 -19.01 26.66 -4.63
N ARG A 234 -18.70 27.86 -5.14
CA ARG A 234 -17.65 28.07 -6.14
C ARG A 234 -16.27 27.72 -5.61
N VAL A 235 -15.95 28.03 -4.35
CA VAL A 235 -14.68 27.60 -3.73
C VAL A 235 -14.47 26.08 -3.83
N LEU A 236 -15.53 25.29 -3.63
CA LEU A 236 -15.50 23.83 -3.77
C LEU A 236 -15.47 23.39 -5.24
N LEU A 237 -16.24 24.06 -6.09
CA LEU A 237 -16.38 23.74 -7.51
C LEU A 237 -15.13 24.07 -8.34
N ASP A 238 -14.44 25.17 -8.05
CA ASP A 238 -13.16 25.55 -8.67
C ASP A 238 -12.05 24.52 -8.39
N ARG A 239 -12.29 23.63 -7.42
CA ARG A 239 -11.41 22.53 -7.03
C ARG A 239 -12.08 21.17 -7.24
N ILE A 240 -12.97 21.06 -8.24
CA ILE A 240 -13.73 19.83 -8.53
C ILE A 240 -12.85 18.61 -8.78
N GLY A 241 -11.64 18.80 -9.33
CA GLY A 241 -10.63 17.74 -9.52
C GLY A 241 -9.80 17.40 -8.26
N ALA A 242 -9.90 18.18 -7.18
CA ALA A 242 -9.18 17.93 -5.96
C ALA A 242 -9.90 16.86 -5.11
N ARG A 243 -9.32 15.66 -5.06
CA ARG A 243 -9.82 14.48 -4.34
C ARG A 243 -10.33 14.76 -2.93
N HIS A 244 -9.64 15.59 -2.16
CA HIS A 244 -9.97 15.88 -0.77
C HIS A 244 -11.09 16.92 -0.62
N VAL A 245 -11.39 17.71 -1.65
CA VAL A 245 -12.49 18.70 -1.66
C VAL A 245 -13.83 18.07 -2.05
N ARG A 246 -13.78 16.96 -2.80
CA ARG A 246 -14.95 16.23 -3.32
C ARG A 246 -16.03 15.92 -2.27
N PRO A 247 -15.72 15.43 -1.05
CA PRO A 247 -16.73 15.19 -0.02
C PRO A 247 -17.51 16.44 0.38
N GLY A 248 -16.83 17.60 0.48
CA GLY A 248 -17.46 18.89 0.73
C GLY A 248 -18.40 19.30 -0.40
N LEU A 249 -17.96 19.16 -1.66
CA LEU A 249 -18.80 19.46 -2.82
C LEU A 249 -20.07 18.59 -2.86
N LEU A 250 -19.94 17.28 -2.64
CA LEU A 250 -21.09 16.35 -2.58
C LEU A 250 -22.06 16.70 -1.45
N ARG A 251 -21.55 17.09 -0.27
CA ARG A 251 -22.38 17.57 0.85
C ARG A 251 -23.13 18.85 0.47
N ALA A 252 -22.45 19.81 -0.16
CA ALA A 252 -23.07 21.04 -0.64
C ALA A 252 -24.14 20.76 -1.71
N MET A 253 -23.92 19.80 -2.61
CA MET A 253 -24.89 19.38 -3.61
C MET A 253 -26.19 18.85 -2.99
N ARG A 254 -26.08 17.96 -1.99
CA ARG A 254 -27.23 17.42 -1.27
C ARG A 254 -28.00 18.50 -0.49
N ARG A 255 -27.28 19.43 0.14
CA ARG A 255 -27.86 20.49 0.97
C ARG A 255 -28.52 21.61 0.14
N TYR A 256 -27.96 21.91 -1.04
CA TYR A 256 -28.40 23.00 -1.91
C TYR A 256 -28.67 22.53 -3.36
N PRO A 257 -29.68 21.68 -3.58
CA PRO A 257 -29.86 20.94 -4.84
C PRO A 257 -30.11 21.83 -6.08
N VAL A 258 -30.82 22.94 -5.94
CA VAL A 258 -31.07 23.88 -7.06
C VAL A 258 -29.80 24.64 -7.42
N ARG A 259 -29.04 25.12 -6.42
CA ARG A 259 -27.76 25.80 -6.62
C ARG A 259 -26.75 24.88 -7.28
N ALA A 260 -26.70 23.62 -6.84
CA ALA A 260 -25.83 22.61 -7.40
C ALA A 260 -26.12 22.37 -8.89
N ALA A 261 -27.39 22.21 -9.27
CA ALA A 261 -27.77 22.02 -10.67
C ALA A 261 -27.34 23.21 -11.55
N ARG A 262 -27.57 24.44 -11.07
CA ARG A 262 -27.18 25.67 -11.77
C ARG A 262 -25.66 25.80 -11.93
N LEU A 263 -24.91 25.77 -10.83
CA LEU A 263 -23.46 26.01 -10.86
C LEU A 263 -22.69 24.85 -11.54
N LEU A 264 -23.13 23.60 -11.41
CA LEU A 264 -22.52 22.49 -12.15
C LEU A 264 -22.82 22.58 -13.65
N ALA A 265 -24.01 23.04 -14.06
CA ALA A 265 -24.34 23.24 -15.47
C ALA A 265 -23.50 24.35 -16.11
N GLU A 266 -23.21 25.44 -15.40
CA GLU A 266 -22.28 26.50 -15.85
C GLU A 266 -20.90 25.92 -16.21
N VAL A 267 -20.34 25.04 -15.36
CA VAL A 267 -19.03 24.42 -15.60
C VAL A 267 -19.10 23.28 -16.62
N ALA A 268 -20.17 22.49 -16.62
CA ALA A 268 -20.35 21.33 -17.51
C ALA A 268 -20.51 21.69 -19.00
N GLN A 269 -20.81 22.96 -19.29
CA GLN A 269 -20.90 23.50 -20.65
C GLN A 269 -19.55 23.98 -21.21
N GLN A 270 -18.51 24.04 -20.37
CA GLN A 270 -17.16 24.43 -20.77
C GLN A 270 -16.37 23.23 -21.36
N ALA A 271 -15.14 23.48 -21.82
CA ALA A 271 -14.21 22.45 -22.27
C ALA A 271 -13.17 22.12 -21.19
N GLY A 272 -12.77 20.85 -21.09
CA GLY A 272 -11.69 20.41 -20.21
C GLY A 272 -12.10 19.32 -19.20
N PRO A 273 -11.14 18.84 -18.40
CA PRO A 273 -11.36 17.74 -17.44
C PRO A 273 -12.34 18.09 -16.32
N ASP A 274 -12.37 19.35 -15.89
CA ASP A 274 -13.29 19.84 -14.86
C ASP A 274 -14.73 19.89 -15.37
N ALA A 275 -14.93 20.31 -16.63
CA ALA A 275 -16.24 20.28 -17.29
C ALA A 275 -16.79 18.85 -17.42
N ALA A 276 -15.95 17.88 -17.80
CA ALA A 276 -16.35 16.48 -17.85
C ALA A 276 -16.75 15.95 -16.47
N THR A 277 -16.03 16.35 -15.42
CA THR A 277 -16.33 15.96 -14.03
C THR A 277 -17.59 16.64 -13.51
N ALA A 278 -17.81 17.92 -13.81
CA ALA A 278 -19.03 18.64 -13.49
C ALA A 278 -20.24 18.03 -14.19
N ARG A 279 -20.10 17.64 -15.47
CA ARG A 279 -21.16 16.96 -16.23
C ARG A 279 -21.53 15.61 -15.59
N ARG A 280 -20.55 14.80 -15.18
CA ARG A 280 -20.81 13.53 -14.46
C ARG A 280 -21.57 13.75 -13.14
N LEU A 281 -21.11 14.70 -12.33
CA LEU A 281 -21.79 15.06 -11.08
C LEU A 281 -23.22 15.54 -11.33
N LEU A 282 -23.41 16.39 -12.34
CA LEU A 282 -24.72 16.90 -12.71
C LEU A 282 -25.64 15.78 -13.17
N THR A 283 -25.21 14.91 -14.10
CA THR A 283 -25.98 13.74 -14.53
C THR A 283 -26.42 12.88 -13.35
N SER A 284 -25.54 12.69 -12.39
CA SER A 284 -25.83 11.92 -11.18
C SER A 284 -26.87 12.60 -10.29
N HIS A 285 -26.67 13.89 -10.02
CA HIS A 285 -27.57 14.75 -9.23
C HIS A 285 -28.97 14.82 -9.82
N LEU A 286 -29.08 15.01 -11.14
CA LEU A 286 -30.35 14.99 -11.87
C LEU A 286 -31.02 13.62 -11.83
N GLY A 287 -30.20 12.56 -11.84
CA GLY A 287 -30.68 11.20 -11.62
C GLY A 287 -31.38 11.06 -10.27
N GLU A 288 -30.78 11.52 -9.18
CA GLU A 288 -31.38 11.44 -7.83
C GLU A 288 -32.66 12.28 -7.72
N LEU A 289 -32.65 13.47 -8.32
CA LEU A 289 -33.77 14.41 -8.28
C LEU A 289 -34.82 14.17 -9.36
N ARG A 290 -34.74 13.08 -10.13
CA ARG A 290 -35.64 12.79 -11.26
C ARG A 290 -37.14 12.97 -10.94
N PRO A 291 -37.68 12.49 -9.79
CA PRO A 291 -39.09 12.71 -9.45
C PRO A 291 -39.48 14.19 -9.28
N ARG A 292 -38.50 15.04 -8.95
CA ARG A 292 -38.66 16.48 -8.70
C ARG A 292 -38.00 17.33 -9.79
N LEU A 293 -37.60 16.71 -10.91
CA LEU A 293 -36.93 17.40 -12.00
C LEU A 293 -37.78 18.56 -12.56
N PRO A 294 -39.12 18.44 -12.73
CA PRO A 294 -39.94 19.57 -13.16
C PRO A 294 -39.87 20.76 -12.20
N GLU A 295 -39.90 20.52 -10.88
CA GLU A 295 -39.79 21.57 -9.84
C GLU A 295 -38.42 22.25 -9.88
N LEU A 296 -37.36 21.49 -10.15
CA LEU A 296 -35.99 22.01 -10.23
C LEU A 296 -35.81 22.86 -11.49
N VAL A 297 -36.22 22.35 -12.65
CA VAL A 297 -36.10 23.04 -13.95
C VAL A 297 -36.85 24.36 -13.95
N ALA A 298 -38.02 24.43 -13.30
CA ALA A 298 -38.80 25.67 -13.17
C ALA A 298 -38.09 26.79 -12.38
N ARG A 299 -37.03 26.49 -11.63
CA ARG A 299 -36.26 27.46 -10.83
C ARG A 299 -34.92 27.85 -11.47
N LEU A 300 -34.64 27.35 -12.66
CA LEU A 300 -33.45 27.65 -13.44
C LEU A 300 -33.77 28.71 -14.51
N ASP A 301 -32.75 29.43 -14.98
CA ASP A 301 -32.85 30.21 -16.21
C ASP A 301 -33.04 29.31 -17.45
N ALA A 302 -33.52 29.88 -18.54
CA ALA A 302 -33.96 29.13 -19.72
C ALA A 302 -32.83 28.29 -20.37
N GLU A 303 -31.63 28.84 -20.47
CA GLU A 303 -30.47 28.16 -21.06
C GLU A 303 -30.04 26.97 -20.20
N THR A 304 -29.91 27.18 -18.90
CA THR A 304 -29.56 26.11 -17.95
C THR A 304 -30.65 25.02 -17.90
N ALA A 305 -31.92 25.41 -17.93
CA ALA A 305 -33.07 24.51 -17.96
C ALA A 305 -33.05 23.58 -19.19
N GLU A 306 -32.75 24.11 -20.36
CA GLU A 306 -32.63 23.33 -21.61
C GLU A 306 -31.49 22.31 -21.52
N PHE A 307 -30.30 22.74 -21.10
CA PHE A 307 -29.13 21.88 -20.94
C PHE A 307 -29.38 20.75 -19.93
N VAL A 308 -29.93 21.08 -18.76
CA VAL A 308 -30.28 20.12 -17.70
C VAL A 308 -31.30 19.11 -18.19
N SER A 309 -32.33 19.55 -18.93
CA SER A 309 -33.36 18.68 -19.47
C SER A 309 -32.82 17.73 -20.54
N ALA A 310 -31.98 18.23 -21.45
CA ALA A 310 -31.32 17.43 -22.48
C ALA A 310 -30.39 16.37 -21.86
N LEU A 311 -29.61 16.76 -20.85
CA LEU A 311 -28.72 15.85 -20.14
C LEU A 311 -29.48 14.76 -19.37
N ALA A 312 -30.63 15.09 -18.78
CA ALA A 312 -31.51 14.14 -18.11
C ALA A 312 -32.20 13.16 -19.08
N ALA A 313 -32.39 13.57 -20.35
CA ALA A 313 -33.03 12.80 -21.41
C ALA A 313 -32.07 11.91 -22.22
N ALA A 314 -30.74 12.02 -22.03
CA ALA A 314 -29.75 11.20 -22.71
C ALA A 314 -30.05 9.68 -22.56
N SER A 315 -29.94 8.95 -23.68
CA SER A 315 -30.44 7.58 -23.88
C SER A 315 -30.02 6.61 -22.76
N ARG A 316 -31.02 6.04 -22.08
CA ARG A 316 -30.86 4.94 -21.11
C ARG A 316 -31.54 3.69 -21.63
N VAL A 317 -30.96 2.54 -21.30
CA VAL A 317 -31.57 1.22 -21.52
C VAL A 317 -32.79 1.09 -20.60
N PRO A 318 -33.93 0.53 -21.08
CA PRO A 318 -35.10 0.26 -20.25
C PRO A 318 -34.77 -0.61 -19.03
N GLU A 319 -35.38 -0.31 -17.88
CA GLU A 319 -35.19 -1.09 -16.64
C GLU A 319 -36.08 -2.35 -16.65
N ALA A 320 -35.54 -3.47 -16.20
CA ALA A 320 -36.27 -4.72 -16.06
C ALA A 320 -37.35 -4.62 -14.97
N ALA A 321 -38.50 -5.26 -15.20
CA ALA A 321 -39.58 -5.33 -14.22
C ALA A 321 -39.16 -6.15 -12.98
N ALA A 322 -39.62 -5.74 -11.79
CA ALA A 322 -39.25 -6.40 -10.53
C ALA A 322 -39.56 -7.91 -10.49
N GLY A 323 -40.63 -8.35 -11.17
CA GLY A 323 -41.01 -9.77 -11.24
C GLY A 323 -40.08 -10.64 -12.12
N ALA A 324 -39.23 -10.03 -12.95
CA ALA A 324 -38.24 -10.72 -13.77
C ALA A 324 -36.89 -10.91 -13.05
N LEU A 325 -36.74 -10.36 -11.83
CA LEU A 325 -35.50 -10.40 -11.07
C LEU A 325 -35.55 -11.47 -9.96
N PRO A 326 -34.44 -12.17 -9.69
CA PRO A 326 -34.37 -13.12 -8.59
C PRO A 326 -34.62 -12.49 -7.22
N GLU A 327 -35.07 -13.33 -6.27
CA GLU A 327 -35.37 -12.94 -4.89
C GLU A 327 -34.16 -12.29 -4.18
N LEU A 328 -32.94 -12.69 -4.56
CA LEU A 328 -31.69 -12.10 -4.07
C LEU A 328 -31.59 -10.58 -4.36
N LEU A 329 -32.17 -10.09 -5.44
CA LEU A 329 -32.14 -8.67 -5.82
C LEU A 329 -33.36 -7.90 -5.33
N THR A 330 -34.52 -8.56 -5.25
CA THR A 330 -35.80 -7.92 -4.86
C THR A 330 -36.04 -7.94 -3.35
N SER A 331 -35.57 -8.98 -2.65
CA SER A 331 -35.76 -9.17 -1.20
C SER A 331 -34.54 -9.87 -0.57
N PRO A 332 -33.36 -9.21 -0.57
CA PRO A 332 -32.10 -9.81 -0.13
C PRO A 332 -32.11 -10.25 1.35
N PRO A 333 -31.23 -11.16 1.78
CA PRO A 333 -31.26 -11.78 3.12
C PRO A 333 -31.25 -10.79 4.30
N TRP A 334 -30.58 -9.64 4.17
CA TRP A 334 -30.50 -8.63 5.23
C TRP A 334 -31.76 -7.78 5.40
N THR A 335 -32.76 -7.90 4.53
CA THR A 335 -34.06 -7.23 4.71
C THR A 335 -35.04 -8.06 5.53
N ARG A 336 -34.68 -9.30 5.89
CA ARG A 336 -35.53 -10.23 6.65
C ARG A 336 -35.00 -10.44 8.08
N PRO A 337 -35.88 -10.77 9.03
CA PRO A 337 -35.45 -11.19 10.37
C PRO A 337 -34.55 -12.43 10.29
N ARG A 338 -33.40 -12.40 10.98
CA ARG A 338 -32.49 -13.56 11.03
C ARG A 338 -33.16 -14.71 11.77
N PRO A 339 -33.16 -15.95 11.23
CA PRO A 339 -33.72 -17.09 11.94
C PRO A 339 -32.93 -17.37 13.22
N ALA A 340 -33.60 -17.32 14.38
CA ALA A 340 -32.99 -17.65 15.67
C ALA A 340 -32.85 -19.17 15.80
N ARG A 341 -31.67 -19.71 15.53
CA ARG A 341 -31.39 -21.15 15.69
C ARG A 341 -31.11 -21.46 17.15
N LYS A 342 -31.94 -22.29 17.80
CA LYS A 342 -31.64 -22.84 19.12
C LYS A 342 -30.54 -23.88 18.98
N ALA A 343 -29.33 -23.52 19.38
CA ALA A 343 -28.16 -24.36 19.25
C ALA A 343 -28.28 -25.58 20.18
N LYS A 344 -28.23 -26.81 19.64
CA LYS A 344 -28.14 -28.03 20.45
C LYS A 344 -26.78 -28.03 21.16
N VAL A 345 -26.79 -28.18 22.48
CA VAL A 345 -25.58 -28.26 23.31
C VAL A 345 -25.33 -29.73 23.63
N LEU A 346 -24.15 -30.23 23.30
CA LEU A 346 -23.69 -31.56 23.68
C LEU A 346 -22.71 -31.43 24.85
N THR A 347 -22.87 -32.27 25.87
CA THR A 347 -22.00 -32.31 27.06
C THR A 347 -21.16 -33.59 27.08
N GLY A 348 -19.99 -33.55 27.74
CA GLY A 348 -19.14 -34.73 27.91
C GLY A 348 -18.19 -35.05 26.75
N ILE A 349 -17.98 -34.12 25.83
CA ILE A 349 -17.01 -34.30 24.72
C ILE A 349 -15.64 -33.84 25.21
N ALA A 350 -14.68 -34.77 25.27
CA ALA A 350 -13.31 -34.48 25.70
C ALA A 350 -12.58 -33.62 24.65
N ALA A 351 -11.85 -32.61 25.12
CA ALA A 351 -10.90 -31.89 24.28
C ALA A 351 -9.62 -32.73 24.12
N ASP A 352 -9.03 -32.69 22.94
CA ASP A 352 -7.72 -33.26 22.70
C ASP A 352 -6.66 -32.33 23.30
N GLU A 353 -5.90 -32.84 24.27
CA GLU A 353 -4.82 -32.09 24.93
C GLU A 353 -3.45 -32.35 24.31
N SER A 354 -3.36 -33.16 23.24
CA SER A 354 -2.11 -33.38 22.53
C SER A 354 -1.62 -32.10 21.85
N ALA A 355 -0.29 -31.93 21.82
CA ALA A 355 0.38 -30.82 21.17
C ALA A 355 1.48 -31.33 20.26
N GLU A 356 1.55 -30.79 19.05
CA GLU A 356 2.53 -31.17 18.03
C GLU A 356 3.09 -29.94 17.32
N LEU A 357 4.31 -30.07 16.80
CA LEU A 357 4.94 -29.10 15.90
C LEU A 357 4.92 -29.61 14.46
N VAL A 358 4.31 -28.84 13.57
CA VAL A 358 4.25 -29.13 12.13
C VAL A 358 5.01 -28.02 11.40
N TRP A 359 6.26 -28.28 11.03
CA TRP A 359 7.11 -27.34 10.28
C TRP A 359 6.85 -27.42 8.77
N LYS A 360 7.12 -26.33 8.06
CA LYS A 360 7.23 -26.31 6.59
C LYS A 360 8.71 -26.47 6.22
N ASP A 361 8.96 -26.94 5.01
CA ASP A 361 10.33 -27.11 4.51
C ASP A 361 11.14 -25.80 4.62
N GLY A 362 12.31 -25.85 5.25
CA GLY A 362 13.21 -24.70 5.45
C GLY A 362 12.76 -23.69 6.53
N GLU A 363 11.57 -23.85 7.13
CA GLU A 363 11.04 -22.86 8.08
C GLU A 363 11.76 -22.91 9.44
N LEU A 364 12.17 -24.09 9.90
CA LEU A 364 12.90 -24.26 11.15
C LEU A 364 14.24 -23.54 11.08
N GLU A 365 14.99 -23.74 9.99
CA GLU A 365 16.27 -23.09 9.70
C GLU A 365 16.09 -21.57 9.62
N HIS A 366 15.01 -21.11 8.97
CA HIS A 366 14.68 -19.69 8.92
C HIS A 366 14.43 -19.08 10.30
N TRP A 367 13.72 -19.79 11.18
CA TRP A 367 13.41 -19.31 12.54
C TRP A 367 14.64 -19.28 13.46
N GLN A 368 15.70 -20.03 13.15
CA GLN A 368 16.98 -19.97 13.88
C GLN A 368 17.73 -18.64 13.63
N GLY A 369 17.58 -18.04 12.45
CA GLY A 369 18.30 -16.84 12.01
C GLY A 369 17.80 -15.50 12.59
N GLY A 370 17.30 -15.49 13.83
CA GLY A 370 16.61 -14.35 14.47
C GLY A 370 17.36 -13.01 14.49
N ARG A 371 16.71 -11.98 15.04
CA ARG A 371 17.29 -10.63 15.12
C ARG A 371 18.58 -10.67 15.96
N PRO A 372 19.73 -10.20 15.45
CA PRO A 372 20.98 -10.23 16.20
C PRO A 372 20.88 -9.33 17.43
N ALA A 373 21.38 -9.81 18.57
CA ALA A 373 21.57 -8.98 19.74
C ALA A 373 22.50 -7.80 19.38
N PRO A 374 22.21 -6.56 19.82
CA PRO A 374 23.09 -5.42 19.55
C PRO A 374 24.39 -5.47 20.35
N TRP A 375 24.62 -6.53 21.12
CA TRP A 375 25.83 -6.79 21.92
C TRP A 375 26.19 -8.27 21.90
N THR A 376 27.41 -8.59 22.35
CA THR A 376 27.87 -9.96 22.58
C THR A 376 27.96 -10.25 24.09
N PHE A 377 27.69 -11.50 24.49
CA PHE A 377 27.89 -11.95 25.87
C PHE A 377 29.37 -12.30 26.08
N ALA A 378 29.97 -11.76 27.15
CA ALA A 378 31.40 -11.94 27.40
C ALA A 378 31.76 -13.41 27.75
N PRO A 379 32.99 -13.86 27.46
CA PRO A 379 33.49 -15.13 27.98
C PRO A 379 33.39 -15.17 29.51
N GLY A 380 32.71 -16.18 30.06
CA GLY A 380 32.47 -16.31 31.51
C GLY A 380 31.20 -15.62 32.03
N PHE A 381 30.28 -15.20 31.16
CA PHE A 381 28.97 -14.65 31.55
C PHE A 381 28.19 -15.64 32.44
N ASP A 382 27.73 -15.18 33.60
CA ASP A 382 26.96 -15.98 34.55
C ASP A 382 25.49 -16.07 34.10
N TRP A 383 25.23 -17.03 33.23
CA TRP A 383 23.91 -17.30 32.68
C TRP A 383 22.87 -17.63 33.76
N ALA A 384 23.25 -18.35 34.81
CA ALA A 384 22.33 -18.78 35.85
C ALA A 384 21.86 -17.59 36.69
N ALA A 385 22.79 -16.72 37.10
CA ALA A 385 22.48 -15.52 37.86
C ALA A 385 21.60 -14.53 37.06
N GLU A 386 21.92 -14.28 35.78
CA GLU A 386 21.13 -13.35 34.97
C GLU A 386 19.74 -13.92 34.65
N ALA A 387 19.63 -15.22 34.39
CA ALA A 387 18.33 -15.88 34.19
C ALA A 387 17.44 -15.75 35.42
N GLU A 388 17.97 -16.00 36.62
CA GLU A 388 17.19 -15.85 37.86
C GLU A 388 16.73 -14.41 38.06
N LEU A 389 17.58 -13.42 37.80
CA LEU A 389 17.22 -12.01 37.94
C LEU A 389 16.13 -11.58 36.94
N ARG A 390 16.25 -11.99 35.68
CA ARG A 390 15.45 -11.45 34.56
C ARG A 390 14.24 -12.28 34.21
N LEU A 391 14.32 -13.60 34.38
CA LEU A 391 13.23 -14.53 34.06
C LEU A 391 12.38 -14.88 35.31
N THR A 392 12.80 -14.48 36.51
CA THR A 392 12.00 -14.64 37.75
C THR A 392 11.52 -13.30 38.31
N HIS A 393 12.37 -12.28 38.37
CA HIS A 393 12.07 -11.04 39.12
C HIS A 393 11.79 -9.80 38.28
N SER A 394 12.57 -9.54 37.22
CA SER A 394 12.48 -8.26 36.49
C SER A 394 13.07 -8.33 35.08
N GLY A 395 12.24 -8.70 34.10
CA GLY A 395 12.64 -8.73 32.69
C GLY A 395 11.50 -8.45 31.74
N GLY A 396 11.75 -7.55 30.77
CA GLY A 396 10.89 -7.39 29.61
C GLY A 396 11.11 -8.52 28.61
N LEU A 397 10.09 -8.81 27.79
CA LEU A 397 10.12 -9.89 26.80
C LEU A 397 11.39 -9.87 25.96
N TRP A 398 11.74 -8.72 25.40
CA TRP A 398 12.86 -8.58 24.47
C TRP A 398 14.20 -9.03 25.06
N TYR A 399 14.53 -8.66 26.30
CA TYR A 399 15.79 -9.10 26.91
C TYR A 399 15.73 -10.57 27.33
N GLY A 400 14.59 -11.01 27.88
CA GLY A 400 14.42 -12.40 28.29
C GLY A 400 14.52 -13.38 27.11
N THR A 401 14.03 -13.02 25.92
CA THR A 401 14.20 -13.85 24.72
C THR A 401 15.67 -13.94 24.30
N GLN A 402 16.47 -12.87 24.41
CA GLN A 402 17.91 -12.95 24.14
C GLN A 402 18.62 -13.94 25.07
N LEU A 403 18.26 -13.97 26.37
CA LEU A 403 18.81 -14.95 27.30
C LEU A 403 18.45 -16.38 26.91
N LEU A 404 17.17 -16.63 26.58
CA LEU A 404 16.71 -17.96 26.16
C LEU A 404 17.40 -18.43 24.87
N VAL A 405 17.60 -17.53 23.90
CA VAL A 405 18.21 -17.84 22.61
C VAL A 405 19.71 -18.13 22.76
N HIS A 406 20.46 -17.27 23.47
CA HIS A 406 21.92 -17.34 23.51
C HIS A 406 22.47 -18.18 24.68
N GLY A 407 21.72 -18.33 25.78
CA GLY A 407 22.19 -19.05 26.96
C GLY A 407 22.23 -20.57 26.78
N PRO A 408 23.00 -21.31 27.60
CA PRO A 408 23.01 -22.77 27.59
C PRO A 408 21.61 -23.33 27.80
N ALA A 409 21.20 -24.29 26.96
CA ALA A 409 19.82 -24.81 26.98
C ALA A 409 19.47 -25.47 28.32
N GLU A 410 20.45 -26.10 28.96
CA GLU A 410 20.31 -26.79 30.24
C GLU A 410 19.99 -25.81 31.38
N VAL A 411 20.50 -24.58 31.29
CA VAL A 411 20.27 -23.53 32.30
C VAL A 411 18.94 -22.81 32.04
N MET A 412 18.60 -22.58 30.78
CA MET A 412 17.45 -21.76 30.38
C MET A 412 16.12 -22.52 30.34
N ALA A 413 16.13 -23.81 30.00
CA ALA A 413 14.92 -24.60 29.79
C ALA A 413 13.92 -24.60 30.97
N PRO A 414 14.34 -24.68 32.25
CA PRO A 414 13.40 -24.64 33.39
C PRO A 414 12.54 -23.38 33.46
N TYR A 415 13.04 -22.25 32.96
CA TYR A 415 12.32 -20.98 32.97
C TYR A 415 11.20 -20.91 31.93
N LEU A 416 11.18 -21.75 30.90
CA LEU A 416 10.12 -21.75 29.89
C LEU A 416 8.74 -22.13 30.48
N GLU A 417 8.74 -22.97 31.52
CA GLU A 417 7.51 -23.40 32.17
C GLU A 417 6.92 -22.30 33.07
N SER A 418 7.77 -21.56 33.79
CA SER A 418 7.35 -20.63 34.85
C SER A 418 7.39 -19.15 34.44
N TRP A 419 8.27 -18.73 33.54
CA TRP A 419 8.45 -17.32 33.19
C TRP A 419 7.24 -16.78 32.42
N ARG A 420 6.69 -15.65 32.87
CA ARG A 420 5.58 -14.95 32.24
C ARG A 420 5.91 -13.45 32.16
N PRO A 421 6.38 -12.95 31.00
CA PRO A 421 6.64 -11.53 30.87
C PRO A 421 5.31 -10.76 30.98
N GLY A 422 5.29 -9.64 31.71
CA GLY A 422 4.07 -8.85 31.90
C GLY A 422 3.52 -8.22 30.60
N GLU A 423 4.37 -8.10 29.58
CA GLU A 423 4.03 -7.61 28.25
C GLU A 423 4.68 -8.50 27.18
N PHE A 424 3.94 -8.77 26.09
CA PHE A 424 4.39 -9.61 24.99
C PHE A 424 4.74 -8.82 23.72
N TRP A 425 4.86 -7.49 23.80
CA TRP A 425 5.18 -6.66 22.64
C TRP A 425 6.44 -7.16 21.88
N GLY A 426 6.32 -7.37 20.57
CA GLY A 426 7.38 -7.95 19.72
C GLY A 426 7.45 -9.49 19.68
N GLY A 427 6.67 -10.19 20.51
CA GLY A 427 6.79 -11.65 20.71
C GLY A 427 6.64 -12.50 19.45
N GLY A 428 5.90 -12.04 18.44
CA GLY A 428 5.65 -12.76 17.20
C GLY A 428 6.91 -12.92 16.34
N GLU A 429 7.92 -12.09 16.55
CA GLU A 429 9.26 -12.22 15.96
C GLU A 429 10.25 -12.75 17.00
N ASP A 430 10.28 -12.14 18.20
CA ASP A 430 11.30 -12.42 19.21
C ASP A 430 11.21 -13.84 19.81
N LEU A 431 10.04 -14.49 19.78
CA LEU A 431 9.88 -15.86 20.29
C LEU A 431 10.18 -16.94 19.25
N ARG A 432 10.31 -16.62 17.95
CA ARG A 432 10.57 -17.64 16.92
C ARG A 432 11.88 -18.39 17.13
N PRO A 433 13.02 -17.73 17.44
CA PRO A 433 14.26 -18.46 17.70
C PRO A 433 14.21 -19.25 19.00
N VAL A 434 13.39 -18.83 19.98
CA VAL A 434 13.11 -19.62 21.19
C VAL A 434 12.36 -20.89 20.82
N VAL A 435 11.34 -20.82 19.97
CA VAL A 435 10.61 -22.00 19.47
C VAL A 435 11.54 -22.92 18.67
N ALA A 436 12.38 -22.36 17.80
CA ALA A 436 13.32 -23.16 17.01
C ALA A 436 14.32 -23.93 17.88
N LYS A 437 14.75 -23.34 19.01
CA LYS A 437 15.69 -23.96 19.95
C LYS A 437 15.05 -24.99 20.90
N TYR A 438 13.86 -24.69 21.44
CA TYR A 438 13.26 -25.49 22.51
C TYR A 438 12.05 -26.32 22.06
N GLY A 439 11.56 -26.13 20.83
CA GLY A 439 10.42 -26.86 20.30
C GLY A 439 9.18 -26.76 21.18
N LEU A 440 8.55 -27.90 21.48
CA LEU A 440 7.33 -27.98 22.29
C LEU A 440 7.52 -27.46 23.73
N ALA A 441 8.74 -27.45 24.26
CA ALA A 441 8.99 -26.92 25.61
C ALA A 441 8.73 -25.41 25.71
N ALA A 442 8.69 -24.67 24.59
CA ALA A 442 8.30 -23.25 24.58
C ALA A 442 6.78 -23.02 24.65
N LEU A 443 5.96 -24.06 24.42
CA LEU A 443 4.50 -23.94 24.33
C LEU A 443 3.83 -23.33 25.58
N PRO A 444 4.24 -23.62 26.83
CA PRO A 444 3.63 -22.98 28.01
C PRO A 444 3.73 -21.46 28.00
N LEU A 445 4.90 -20.91 27.64
CA LEU A 445 5.13 -19.46 27.49
C LEU A 445 4.23 -18.87 26.39
N LEU A 446 4.14 -19.54 25.25
CA LEU A 446 3.32 -19.13 24.11
C LEU A 446 1.82 -19.20 24.40
N ARG A 447 1.33 -20.25 25.08
CA ARG A 447 -0.07 -20.35 25.53
C ARG A 447 -0.44 -19.18 26.44
N ALA A 448 0.44 -18.83 27.38
CA ALA A 448 0.19 -17.70 28.26
C ALA A 448 0.11 -16.36 27.51
N GLY A 449 1.04 -16.12 26.58
CA GLY A 449 0.98 -14.96 25.70
C GLY A 449 -0.26 -14.95 24.81
N ALA A 450 -0.69 -16.12 24.32
CA ALA A 450 -1.85 -16.25 23.45
C ALA A 450 -3.17 -15.95 24.19
N LEU A 451 -3.25 -16.30 25.47
CA LEU A 451 -4.42 -15.99 26.31
C LEU A 451 -4.42 -14.54 26.81
N ALA A 452 -3.26 -13.97 27.13
CA ALA A 452 -3.15 -12.62 27.67
C ALA A 452 -3.16 -11.53 26.59
N GLN A 453 -2.33 -11.68 25.55
CA GLN A 453 -2.05 -10.67 24.52
C GLN A 453 -1.87 -11.32 23.13
N PRO A 454 -2.91 -11.97 22.58
CA PRO A 454 -2.81 -12.82 21.38
C PRO A 454 -2.20 -12.10 20.15
N SER A 455 -2.52 -10.83 19.94
CA SER A 455 -2.01 -10.05 18.79
C SER A 455 -0.49 -9.99 18.73
N HIS A 456 0.18 -10.12 19.87
CA HIS A 456 1.63 -10.05 19.90
C HIS A 456 2.32 -11.40 19.68
N VAL A 457 1.65 -12.54 19.80
CA VAL A 457 2.31 -13.86 19.71
C VAL A 457 1.80 -14.76 18.58
N ILE A 458 0.63 -14.45 17.99
CA ILE A 458 0.01 -15.25 16.92
C ILE A 458 1.01 -15.71 15.82
N PRO A 459 1.92 -14.87 15.29
CA PRO A 459 2.87 -15.32 14.28
C PRO A 459 3.79 -16.46 14.75
N ALA A 460 4.16 -16.50 16.04
CA ALA A 460 5.00 -17.55 16.61
C ALA A 460 4.22 -18.84 16.92
N LEU A 461 2.88 -18.82 16.85
CA LEU A 461 2.02 -19.99 17.08
C LEU A 461 1.82 -20.86 15.82
N LEU A 462 2.29 -20.41 14.65
CA LEU A 462 2.06 -21.06 13.36
C LEU A 462 2.32 -22.58 13.33
N PRO A 463 3.47 -23.10 13.82
CA PRO A 463 3.77 -24.53 13.75
C PRO A 463 3.04 -25.35 14.81
N PHE A 464 2.45 -24.73 15.85
CA PHE A 464 1.83 -25.47 16.95
C PHE A 464 0.41 -25.94 16.60
N ARG A 465 0.20 -27.26 16.64
CA ARG A 465 -1.11 -27.88 16.62
C ARG A 465 -1.52 -28.25 18.04
N ASP A 466 -2.36 -27.41 18.64
CA ASP A 466 -2.80 -27.51 20.04
C ASP A 466 -4.21 -26.92 20.18
N ALA A 467 -5.04 -27.43 21.09
CA ALA A 467 -6.41 -26.96 21.29
C ALA A 467 -6.50 -25.50 21.76
N THR A 468 -5.56 -25.03 22.60
CA THR A 468 -5.53 -23.61 23.03
C THR A 468 -5.18 -22.71 21.85
N VAL A 469 -4.17 -23.09 21.08
CA VAL A 469 -3.79 -22.38 19.84
C VAL A 469 -4.94 -22.36 18.84
N ALA A 470 -5.62 -23.49 18.62
CA ALA A 470 -6.77 -23.57 17.73
C ALA A 470 -7.89 -22.60 18.15
N GLY A 471 -8.19 -22.53 19.45
CA GLY A 471 -9.17 -21.58 20.00
C GLY A 471 -8.78 -20.11 19.78
N VAL A 472 -7.50 -19.78 19.98
CA VAL A 472 -6.98 -18.42 19.72
C VAL A 472 -7.02 -18.08 18.23
N MET A 473 -6.66 -19.03 17.35
CA MET A 473 -6.74 -18.84 15.90
C MET A 473 -8.18 -18.67 15.42
N ALA A 474 -9.13 -19.42 16.01
CA ALA A 474 -10.56 -19.25 15.73
C ALA A 474 -11.09 -17.86 16.17
N ASP A 475 -10.69 -17.36 17.35
CA ASP A 475 -11.04 -16.00 17.78
C ASP A 475 -10.37 -14.93 16.91
N ALA A 476 -9.11 -15.15 16.53
CA ALA A 476 -8.36 -14.24 15.66
C ALA A 476 -9.02 -14.12 14.29
N LEU A 477 -9.46 -15.24 13.71
CA LEU A 477 -10.20 -15.30 12.45
C LEU A 477 -11.47 -14.42 12.52
N MET A 478 -12.16 -14.39 13.65
CA MET A 478 -13.38 -13.59 13.80
C MET A 478 -13.12 -12.11 14.11
N ARG A 479 -12.19 -11.80 15.01
CA ARG A 479 -12.14 -10.48 15.67
C ARG A 479 -10.84 -9.71 15.43
N LEU A 480 -9.72 -10.38 15.24
CA LEU A 480 -8.41 -9.74 15.14
C LEU A 480 -8.05 -9.48 13.67
N LYS A 481 -8.57 -8.38 13.11
CA LYS A 481 -8.40 -8.02 11.68
C LYS A 481 -6.96 -8.17 11.18
N SER A 482 -5.97 -7.71 11.95
CA SER A 482 -4.54 -7.79 11.59
C SER A 482 -3.97 -9.22 11.55
N HIS A 483 -4.67 -10.20 12.13
CA HIS A 483 -4.21 -11.58 12.24
C HIS A 483 -5.11 -12.60 11.53
N GLN A 484 -6.15 -12.15 10.83
CA GLN A 484 -7.04 -13.04 10.07
C GLN A 484 -6.27 -13.84 9.01
N ALA A 485 -5.31 -13.21 8.33
CA ALA A 485 -4.47 -13.88 7.33
C ALA A 485 -3.60 -14.99 7.98
N THR A 486 -2.96 -14.69 9.11
CA THR A 486 -2.17 -15.67 9.87
C THR A 486 -3.03 -16.82 10.37
N ALA A 487 -4.23 -16.53 10.88
CA ALA A 487 -5.17 -17.57 11.31
C ALA A 487 -5.62 -18.47 10.16
N ARG A 488 -5.94 -17.90 8.98
CA ARG A 488 -6.25 -18.69 7.77
C ARG A 488 -5.08 -19.56 7.35
N SER A 489 -3.85 -19.03 7.38
CA SER A 489 -2.64 -19.81 7.09
C SER A 489 -2.44 -20.96 8.08
N TRP A 490 -2.77 -20.77 9.36
CA TRP A 490 -2.74 -21.85 10.35
C TRP A 490 -3.79 -22.94 10.05
N PHE A 491 -5.03 -22.58 9.69
CA PHE A 491 -6.05 -23.56 9.31
C PHE A 491 -5.70 -24.30 8.01
N ASP A 492 -5.10 -23.61 7.04
CA ASP A 492 -4.61 -24.24 5.82
C ASP A 492 -3.48 -25.25 6.14
N ARG A 493 -2.52 -24.85 6.97
CA ARG A 493 -1.42 -25.70 7.44
C ARG A 493 -1.89 -26.98 8.13
N HIS A 494 -2.87 -26.88 9.03
CA HIS A 494 -3.26 -27.99 9.91
C HIS A 494 -4.54 -28.72 9.48
N GLY A 495 -5.30 -28.14 8.55
CA GLY A 495 -6.45 -28.75 7.87
C GLY A 495 -7.51 -29.34 8.81
N VAL A 496 -7.95 -30.56 8.48
CA VAL A 496 -9.00 -31.28 9.24
C VAL A 496 -8.59 -31.52 10.70
N ALA A 497 -7.30 -31.76 10.96
CA ALA A 497 -6.81 -31.96 12.33
C ALA A 497 -7.03 -30.72 13.21
N ALA A 498 -6.82 -29.52 12.66
CA ALA A 498 -7.17 -28.28 13.35
C ALA A 498 -8.68 -28.13 13.60
N GLY A 499 -9.51 -28.55 12.63
CA GLY A 499 -10.96 -28.58 12.79
C GLY A 499 -11.40 -29.46 13.96
N LEU A 500 -10.83 -30.67 14.08
CA LEU A 500 -11.15 -31.61 15.16
C LEU A 500 -10.90 -31.02 16.56
N LEU A 501 -9.82 -30.24 16.73
CA LEU A 501 -9.52 -29.56 18.01
C LEU A 501 -10.62 -28.57 18.43
N LEU A 502 -11.41 -28.04 17.49
CA LEU A 502 -12.46 -27.06 17.73
C LEU A 502 -13.85 -27.67 17.91
N VAL A 503 -14.05 -28.94 17.56
CA VAL A 503 -15.34 -29.63 17.66
C VAL A 503 -15.97 -29.54 19.05
N PRO A 504 -15.24 -29.80 20.17
CA PRO A 504 -15.82 -29.68 21.51
C PRO A 504 -16.35 -28.28 21.81
N SER A 505 -15.67 -27.24 21.31
CA SER A 505 -16.10 -25.84 21.46
C SER A 505 -17.31 -25.52 20.59
N ALA A 506 -17.38 -26.04 19.36
CA ALA A 506 -18.46 -25.77 18.40
C ALA A 506 -19.81 -26.40 18.81
N VAL A 507 -19.79 -27.56 19.47
CA VAL A 507 -21.03 -28.21 19.95
C VAL A 507 -21.31 -27.97 21.44
N GLY A 508 -20.41 -27.27 22.13
CA GLY A 508 -20.49 -26.93 23.55
C GLY A 508 -21.47 -25.80 23.87
N LYS A 509 -21.30 -25.16 25.03
CA LYS A 509 -22.18 -24.09 25.52
C LYS A 509 -22.21 -22.91 24.55
N ALA A 510 -23.38 -22.30 24.37
CA ALA A 510 -23.53 -21.07 23.61
C ALA A 510 -22.65 -19.95 24.20
N GLY A 511 -21.97 -19.21 23.33
CA GLY A 511 -21.05 -18.15 23.73
C GLY A 511 -20.02 -17.87 22.65
N ARG A 512 -19.12 -16.92 22.94
CA ARG A 512 -18.10 -16.43 21.99
C ARG A 512 -17.20 -17.56 21.45
N THR A 513 -16.72 -18.43 22.34
CA THR A 513 -15.85 -19.55 21.96
C THR A 513 -16.53 -20.51 20.97
N ARG A 514 -17.82 -20.77 21.17
CA ARG A 514 -18.62 -21.58 20.25
C ARG A 514 -18.72 -20.90 18.88
N THR A 515 -19.08 -19.63 18.83
CA THR A 515 -19.21 -18.89 17.56
C THR A 515 -17.89 -18.84 16.78
N ALA A 516 -16.77 -18.65 17.47
CA ALA A 516 -15.43 -18.72 16.87
C ALA A 516 -15.13 -20.09 16.28
N ALA A 517 -15.35 -21.16 17.06
CA ALA A 517 -15.17 -22.53 16.60
C ALA A 517 -16.08 -22.88 15.42
N GLU A 518 -17.34 -22.46 15.45
CA GLU A 518 -18.30 -22.66 14.36
C GLU A 518 -17.85 -21.99 13.06
N ASN A 519 -17.33 -20.76 13.12
CA ASN A 519 -16.80 -20.06 11.95
C ASN A 519 -15.56 -20.77 11.39
N ALA A 520 -14.62 -21.14 12.26
CA ALA A 520 -13.43 -21.89 11.86
C ALA A 520 -13.76 -23.27 11.24
N LEU A 521 -14.76 -24.00 11.76
CA LEU A 521 -15.20 -25.26 11.14
C LEU A 521 -15.78 -25.07 9.73
N ARG A 522 -16.51 -23.97 9.48
CA ARG A 522 -16.98 -23.63 8.13
C ARG A 522 -15.81 -23.34 7.19
N LEU A 523 -14.79 -22.61 7.66
CA LEU A 523 -13.57 -22.36 6.89
C LEU A 523 -12.88 -23.69 6.52
N VAL A 524 -12.68 -24.59 7.49
CA VAL A 524 -12.05 -25.90 7.25
C VAL A 524 -12.89 -26.75 6.28
N ALA A 525 -14.22 -26.76 6.44
CA ALA A 525 -15.13 -27.46 5.52
C ALA A 525 -15.05 -26.91 4.09
N ALA A 526 -14.97 -25.58 3.93
CA ALA A 526 -14.83 -24.95 2.62
C ALA A 526 -13.48 -25.28 1.95
N GLN A 527 -12.39 -25.39 2.72
CA GLN A 527 -11.04 -25.66 2.20
C GLN A 527 -10.73 -27.13 1.95
N ARG A 528 -11.35 -28.05 2.70
CA ARG A 528 -11.02 -29.49 2.69
C ARG A 528 -12.19 -30.39 2.26
N GLY A 529 -13.38 -29.81 2.08
CA GLY A 529 -14.61 -30.54 1.83
C GLY A 529 -15.38 -30.85 3.12
N ALA A 530 -16.67 -30.52 3.14
CA ALA A 530 -17.53 -30.77 4.28
C ALA A 530 -17.65 -32.28 4.61
N GLU A 531 -17.69 -33.14 3.59
CA GLU A 531 -17.76 -34.59 3.75
C GLU A 531 -16.51 -35.15 4.44
N VAL A 532 -15.32 -34.68 4.06
CA VAL A 532 -14.05 -35.11 4.65
C VAL A 532 -13.98 -34.72 6.13
N LEU A 533 -14.37 -33.49 6.46
CA LEU A 533 -14.44 -33.04 7.85
C LEU A 533 -15.45 -33.86 8.64
N LEU A 534 -16.65 -34.11 8.11
CA LEU A 534 -17.68 -34.88 8.80
C LEU A 534 -17.29 -36.35 9.02
N ALA A 535 -16.61 -36.98 8.06
CA ALA A 535 -16.06 -38.32 8.20
C ALA A 535 -15.04 -38.39 9.35
N ALA A 536 -14.10 -37.43 9.42
CA ALA A 536 -13.14 -37.34 10.50
C ALA A 536 -13.78 -37.04 11.87
N VAL A 537 -14.82 -36.20 11.91
CA VAL A 537 -15.60 -35.95 13.15
C VAL A 537 -16.32 -37.21 13.60
N THR A 538 -16.85 -38.00 12.65
CA THR A 538 -17.55 -39.26 12.95
C THR A 538 -16.60 -40.29 13.55
N ASP A 539 -15.43 -40.48 12.93
CA ASP A 539 -14.39 -41.38 13.42
C ASP A 539 -13.92 -41.01 14.84
N ARG A 540 -13.67 -39.72 15.08
CA ARG A 540 -13.09 -39.25 16.36
C ARG A 540 -14.11 -39.05 17.49
N HIS A 541 -15.31 -38.56 17.18
CA HIS A 541 -16.29 -38.09 18.18
C HIS A 541 -17.66 -38.77 18.06
N GLY A 542 -17.84 -39.66 17.08
CA GLY A 542 -19.06 -40.43 16.85
C GLY A 542 -20.14 -39.69 16.03
N GLU A 543 -21.10 -40.47 15.52
CA GLU A 543 -22.16 -39.99 14.61
C GLU A 543 -23.01 -38.85 15.19
N ARG A 544 -23.28 -38.88 16.51
CA ARG A 544 -24.09 -37.85 17.16
C ARG A 544 -23.44 -36.45 17.08
N VAL A 545 -22.12 -36.38 17.20
CA VAL A 545 -21.37 -35.12 17.11
C VAL A 545 -21.27 -34.69 15.65
N ALA A 546 -21.02 -35.63 14.74
CA ALA A 546 -21.02 -35.38 13.30
C ALA A 546 -22.36 -34.81 12.80
N ALA A 547 -23.49 -35.32 13.27
CA ALA A 547 -24.82 -34.79 12.94
C ALA A 547 -25.01 -33.33 13.39
N ALA A 548 -24.49 -32.96 14.58
CA ALA A 548 -24.55 -31.59 15.07
C ALA A 548 -23.66 -30.64 14.25
N VAL A 549 -22.47 -31.10 13.83
CA VAL A 549 -21.57 -30.37 12.93
C VAL A 549 -22.17 -30.27 11.52
N ALA A 550 -22.84 -31.30 11.01
CA ALA A 550 -23.52 -31.27 9.72
C ALA A 550 -24.65 -30.23 9.70
N GLU A 551 -25.46 -30.16 10.78
CA GLU A 551 -26.46 -29.09 10.96
C GLU A 551 -25.81 -27.70 10.90
N LEU A 552 -24.66 -27.52 11.56
CA LEU A 552 -23.92 -26.27 11.55
C LEU A 552 -23.45 -25.86 10.15
N LEU A 553 -22.95 -26.83 9.37
CA LEU A 553 -22.43 -26.62 8.01
C LEU A 553 -23.55 -26.41 6.99
N SER A 554 -24.78 -26.90 7.24
CA SER A 554 -25.92 -26.78 6.33
C SER A 554 -26.62 -25.40 6.32
N ALA A 555 -26.06 -24.38 6.99
CA ALA A 555 -26.68 -23.06 7.09
C ALA A 555 -26.46 -22.21 5.83
N ASP A 556 -27.47 -21.44 5.41
CA ASP A 556 -27.45 -20.60 4.21
C ASP A 556 -26.19 -19.68 4.18
N PRO A 557 -25.28 -19.87 3.20
CA PRO A 557 -24.07 -19.07 3.06
C PRO A 557 -24.34 -17.56 2.97
N LEU A 558 -25.46 -17.15 2.37
CA LEU A 558 -25.84 -15.75 2.21
C LEU A 558 -26.16 -15.11 3.56
N VAL A 559 -26.86 -15.83 4.45
CA VAL A 559 -27.19 -15.35 5.80
C VAL A 559 -25.97 -15.39 6.72
N ASN A 560 -25.13 -16.42 6.59
CA ASN A 560 -23.93 -16.59 7.42
C ASN A 560 -22.85 -15.53 7.15
N ALA A 561 -22.75 -15.05 5.91
CA ALA A 561 -21.80 -14.02 5.54
C ALA A 561 -22.18 -12.62 6.07
N LEU A 562 -23.37 -12.44 6.65
CA LEU A 562 -23.82 -11.14 7.15
C LEU A 562 -23.12 -10.74 8.46
N PRO A 563 -22.51 -9.53 8.52
CA PRO A 563 -21.89 -9.02 9.73
C PRO A 563 -22.93 -8.73 10.82
N ALA A 564 -22.50 -8.60 12.08
CA ALA A 564 -23.40 -8.21 13.17
C ALA A 564 -24.04 -6.83 12.94
N ARG A 565 -23.28 -5.89 12.37
CA ARG A 565 -23.75 -4.57 11.92
C ARG A 565 -23.57 -4.48 10.41
N MET A 566 -24.65 -4.19 9.69
CA MET A 566 -24.61 -3.98 8.24
C MET A 566 -23.79 -2.73 7.90
N PRO A 567 -23.04 -2.72 6.78
CA PRO A 567 -22.37 -1.53 6.28
C PRO A 567 -23.39 -0.44 5.95
N GLU A 568 -23.03 0.81 6.23
CA GLU A 568 -23.80 1.97 5.80
C GLU A 568 -23.57 2.22 4.30
N PHE A 569 -24.58 2.75 3.62
CA PHE A 569 -24.44 3.05 2.21
C PHE A 569 -23.48 4.25 2.03
N PRO A 570 -22.49 4.19 1.14
CA PRO A 570 -21.43 5.21 1.10
C PRO A 570 -21.96 6.56 0.65
N GLU A 571 -21.71 7.62 1.43
CA GLU A 571 -22.15 8.98 1.11
C GLU A 571 -21.47 9.58 -0.13
N TRP A 572 -20.30 9.06 -0.51
CA TRP A 572 -19.57 9.52 -1.68
C TRP A 572 -20.10 8.92 -2.99
N LEU A 573 -20.87 7.83 -2.92
CA LEU A 573 -21.32 7.10 -4.09
C LEU A 573 -22.72 7.55 -4.52
N LEU A 574 -22.78 8.24 -5.66
CA LEU A 574 -24.04 8.59 -6.29
C LEU A 574 -24.36 7.57 -7.40
N LEU A 575 -25.39 6.74 -7.20
CA LEU A 575 -25.75 5.66 -8.14
C LEU A 575 -26.07 6.16 -9.56
N GLY A 576 -26.43 7.44 -9.71
CA GLY A 576 -26.67 8.05 -11.02
C GLY A 576 -25.42 8.29 -11.87
N ALA A 577 -24.23 8.26 -11.26
CA ALA A 577 -22.94 8.43 -11.93
C ALA A 577 -22.41 7.12 -12.51
N LEU A 578 -22.92 5.98 -12.02
CA LEU A 578 -22.50 4.66 -12.45
C LEU A 578 -23.19 4.29 -13.78
N PRO A 579 -22.51 3.53 -14.66
CA PRO A 579 -23.15 2.97 -15.85
C PRO A 579 -24.31 2.03 -15.43
N GLN A 580 -25.28 1.83 -16.32
CA GLN A 580 -26.35 0.88 -16.06
C GLN A 580 -25.79 -0.55 -16.07
N LEU A 581 -26.14 -1.35 -15.06
CA LEU A 581 -25.90 -2.78 -15.05
C LEU A 581 -26.90 -3.45 -16.00
N VAL A 582 -26.43 -3.97 -17.12
CA VAL A 582 -27.25 -4.55 -18.17
C VAL A 582 -27.31 -6.07 -17.99
N LEU A 583 -28.52 -6.60 -17.86
CA LEU A 583 -28.80 -8.03 -17.86
C LEU A 583 -28.44 -8.64 -19.21
N ARG A 584 -28.17 -9.94 -19.24
CA ARG A 584 -27.99 -10.66 -20.51
C ARG A 584 -29.18 -10.53 -21.46
N SER A 585 -30.40 -10.35 -20.92
CA SER A 585 -31.63 -10.05 -21.69
C SER A 585 -31.58 -8.72 -22.45
N GLY A 586 -30.68 -7.81 -22.09
CA GLY A 586 -30.53 -6.48 -22.69
C GLY A 586 -31.22 -5.36 -21.93
N GLU A 587 -32.01 -5.65 -20.89
CA GLU A 587 -32.60 -4.67 -19.99
C GLU A 587 -31.62 -4.28 -18.86
N ALA A 588 -31.78 -3.09 -18.28
CA ALA A 588 -30.98 -2.64 -17.14
C ALA A 588 -31.57 -3.07 -15.80
N LEU A 589 -30.73 -3.30 -14.79
CA LEU A 589 -31.19 -3.45 -13.42
C LEU A 589 -31.82 -2.15 -12.92
N PRO A 590 -33.01 -2.21 -12.27
CA PRO A 590 -33.60 -1.06 -11.63
C PRO A 590 -32.72 -0.58 -10.46
N ARG A 591 -32.80 0.72 -10.16
CA ARG A 591 -31.95 1.35 -9.13
C ARG A 591 -32.02 0.71 -7.74
N SER A 592 -33.19 0.19 -7.36
CA SER A 592 -33.36 -0.54 -6.11
C SER A 592 -32.50 -1.83 -6.07
N ALA A 593 -32.46 -2.57 -7.18
CA ALA A 593 -31.61 -3.75 -7.32
C ALA A 593 -30.12 -3.37 -7.35
N VAL A 594 -29.74 -2.29 -8.05
CA VAL A 594 -28.34 -1.78 -8.04
C VAL A 594 -27.89 -1.44 -6.62
N ARG A 595 -28.77 -0.84 -5.79
CA ARG A 595 -28.46 -0.57 -4.38
C ARG A 595 -28.19 -1.86 -3.58
N SER A 596 -28.96 -2.92 -3.83
CA SER A 596 -28.72 -4.25 -3.25
C SER A 596 -27.37 -4.82 -3.69
N VAL A 597 -27.02 -4.70 -4.98
CA VAL A 597 -25.73 -5.13 -5.52
C VAL A 597 -24.55 -4.39 -4.86
N VAL A 598 -24.63 -3.06 -4.74
CA VAL A 598 -23.60 -2.28 -4.06
C VAL A 598 -23.49 -2.66 -2.57
N THR A 599 -24.61 -3.05 -1.94
CA THR A 599 -24.56 -3.58 -0.56
C THR A 599 -23.81 -4.92 -0.50
N MET A 600 -24.01 -5.82 -1.46
CA MET A 600 -23.22 -7.07 -1.57
C MET A 600 -21.74 -6.79 -1.78
N MET A 601 -21.42 -5.79 -2.61
CA MET A 601 -20.05 -5.30 -2.80
C MET A 601 -19.46 -4.79 -1.48
N ALA A 602 -20.21 -3.98 -0.72
CA ALA A 602 -19.77 -3.47 0.58
C ALA A 602 -19.61 -4.56 1.67
N LEU A 603 -20.25 -5.72 1.50
CA LEU A 603 -20.08 -6.90 2.34
C LEU A 603 -18.82 -7.71 1.98
N SER A 604 -18.20 -7.45 0.83
CA SER A 604 -17.11 -8.24 0.27
C SER A 604 -15.74 -7.81 0.78
N LYS A 605 -14.79 -8.76 0.83
CA LYS A 605 -13.38 -8.53 1.19
C LYS A 605 -12.47 -9.13 0.12
N LEU A 606 -11.21 -8.67 0.07
CA LEU A 606 -10.20 -9.01 -0.94
C LEU A 606 -9.95 -10.51 -1.21
N ARG A 607 -10.32 -11.40 -0.27
CA ARG A 607 -10.21 -12.86 -0.42
C ARG A 607 -11.44 -13.61 0.11
N ASP A 608 -12.55 -12.89 0.29
CA ASP A 608 -13.77 -13.39 0.90
C ASP A 608 -14.94 -12.56 0.36
N PRO A 609 -15.24 -12.67 -0.97
CA PRO A 609 -16.35 -11.96 -1.57
C PRO A 609 -17.67 -12.44 -0.97
N TYR A 610 -18.66 -11.55 -0.92
CA TYR A 610 -19.98 -11.93 -0.45
C TYR A 610 -20.59 -12.96 -1.42
N PRO A 611 -21.11 -14.12 -0.95
CA PRO A 611 -21.53 -15.22 -1.83
C PRO A 611 -22.64 -14.84 -2.82
N GLY A 612 -23.40 -13.76 -2.55
CA GLY A 612 -24.42 -13.27 -3.47
C GLY A 612 -23.89 -12.57 -4.73
N LEU A 613 -22.61 -12.19 -4.79
CA LEU A 613 -22.06 -11.52 -5.97
C LEU A 613 -21.93 -12.45 -7.19
N ALA A 614 -21.52 -13.71 -6.98
CA ALA A 614 -21.33 -14.65 -8.08
C ALA A 614 -22.64 -14.96 -8.84
N PRO A 615 -23.77 -15.30 -8.18
CA PRO A 615 -25.04 -15.47 -8.88
C PRO A 615 -25.53 -14.20 -9.60
N VAL A 616 -25.21 -13.01 -9.09
CA VAL A 616 -25.57 -11.75 -9.76
C VAL A 616 -24.73 -11.53 -11.02
N ALA A 617 -23.43 -11.85 -10.97
CA ALA A 617 -22.54 -11.74 -12.13
C ALA A 617 -23.03 -12.61 -13.31
N GLU A 618 -23.58 -13.79 -13.04
CA GLU A 618 -24.14 -14.69 -14.06
C GLU A 618 -25.33 -14.07 -14.82
N LEU A 619 -26.12 -13.19 -14.18
CA LEU A 619 -27.27 -12.52 -14.80
C LEU A 619 -26.87 -11.36 -15.71
N LEU A 620 -25.68 -10.80 -15.50
CA LEU A 620 -25.20 -9.59 -16.14
C LEU A 620 -24.41 -9.90 -17.41
N ARG A 621 -24.39 -8.94 -18.34
CA ARG A 621 -23.41 -8.94 -19.42
C ARG A 621 -22.01 -8.69 -18.84
N PRO A 622 -21.00 -9.53 -19.12
CA PRO A 622 -19.67 -9.39 -18.53
C PRO A 622 -19.05 -8.01 -18.71
N GLU A 623 -19.17 -7.45 -19.92
CA GLU A 623 -18.65 -6.11 -20.26
C GLU A 623 -19.34 -4.99 -19.47
N SER A 624 -20.63 -5.15 -19.14
CA SER A 624 -21.38 -4.20 -18.33
C SER A 624 -20.98 -4.28 -16.85
N ALA A 625 -20.75 -5.49 -16.33
CA ALA A 625 -20.28 -5.70 -14.96
C ALA A 625 -18.86 -5.14 -14.75
N ALA A 626 -17.95 -5.39 -15.70
CA ALA A 626 -16.57 -4.91 -15.65
C ALA A 626 -16.51 -3.37 -15.71
N GLU A 627 -17.27 -2.74 -16.61
CA GLU A 627 -17.30 -1.28 -16.70
C GLU A 627 -17.95 -0.64 -15.46
N PHE A 628 -19.01 -1.25 -14.91
CA PHE A 628 -19.61 -0.81 -13.65
C PHE A 628 -18.61 -0.85 -12.49
N ALA A 629 -17.90 -1.97 -12.33
CA ALA A 629 -16.90 -2.12 -11.28
C ALA A 629 -15.76 -1.10 -11.45
N TRP A 630 -15.31 -0.85 -12.69
CA TRP A 630 -14.29 0.15 -12.99
C TRP A 630 -14.73 1.57 -12.61
N VAL A 631 -15.91 2.00 -13.05
CA VAL A 631 -16.41 3.36 -12.73
C VAL A 631 -16.66 3.51 -11.22
N LEU A 632 -17.16 2.47 -10.55
CA LEU A 632 -17.31 2.48 -9.09
C LEU A 632 -15.96 2.66 -8.37
N PHE A 633 -14.92 1.98 -8.86
CA PHE A 633 -13.55 2.15 -8.37
C PHE A 633 -13.01 3.57 -8.62
N GLU A 634 -13.29 4.17 -9.79
CA GLU A 634 -12.91 5.56 -10.08
C GLU A 634 -13.60 6.56 -9.14
N GLU A 635 -14.90 6.39 -8.88
CA GLU A 635 -15.63 7.24 -7.93
C GLU A 635 -15.06 7.12 -6.51
N TRP A 636 -14.68 5.90 -6.08
CA TRP A 636 -14.00 5.69 -4.80
C TRP A 636 -12.63 6.39 -4.73
N GLN A 637 -11.85 6.34 -5.80
CA GLN A 637 -10.57 7.05 -5.88
C GLN A 637 -10.76 8.56 -5.78
N GLN A 638 -11.70 9.11 -6.56
CA GLN A 638 -12.06 10.53 -6.55
C GLN A 638 -12.56 10.98 -5.17
N ALA A 639 -13.20 10.09 -4.41
CA ALA A 639 -13.74 10.35 -3.08
C ALA A 639 -12.70 10.36 -1.94
N GLY A 640 -11.42 10.17 -2.23
CA GLY A 640 -10.43 10.08 -1.15
C GLY A 640 -10.01 8.66 -0.80
N MET A 641 -10.38 7.63 -1.57
CA MET A 641 -10.18 6.21 -1.23
C MET A 641 -10.48 5.88 0.25
N PRO A 642 -11.67 6.23 0.79
CA PRO A 642 -11.98 6.03 2.20
C PRO A 642 -11.66 4.60 2.67
N ALA A 643 -10.99 4.47 3.82
CA ALA A 643 -10.50 3.18 4.32
C ALA A 643 -11.61 2.16 4.58
N ALA A 644 -12.76 2.61 5.06
CA ALA A 644 -13.94 1.77 5.27
C ALA A 644 -14.48 1.14 3.98
N ASP A 645 -14.24 1.79 2.83
CA ASP A 645 -14.83 1.43 1.55
C ASP A 645 -13.84 0.78 0.57
N SER A 646 -12.79 0.16 1.10
CA SER A 646 -11.77 -0.56 0.32
C SER A 646 -12.34 -1.66 -0.58
N TRP A 647 -13.55 -2.13 -0.28
CA TRP A 647 -14.30 -3.08 -1.10
C TRP A 647 -14.48 -2.62 -2.54
N ALA A 648 -14.49 -1.30 -2.81
CA ALA A 648 -14.55 -0.76 -4.17
C ALA A 648 -13.35 -1.16 -5.06
N LEU A 649 -12.17 -1.36 -4.45
CA LEU A 649 -11.01 -1.94 -5.13
C LEU A 649 -11.16 -3.46 -5.28
N PHE A 650 -11.67 -4.13 -4.24
CA PHE A 650 -11.71 -5.59 -4.18
C PHE A 650 -12.65 -6.21 -5.22
N VAL A 651 -13.78 -5.54 -5.50
CA VAL A 651 -14.77 -6.02 -6.49
C VAL A 651 -14.24 -6.06 -7.91
N LEU A 652 -13.15 -5.33 -8.21
CA LEU A 652 -12.45 -5.47 -9.50
C LEU A 652 -11.88 -6.88 -9.68
N GLY A 653 -11.59 -7.61 -8.58
CA GLY A 653 -11.12 -8.98 -8.64
C GLY A 653 -12.23 -9.96 -9.05
N GLU A 654 -13.47 -9.63 -8.70
CA GLU A 654 -14.64 -10.49 -8.98
C GLU A 654 -15.24 -10.21 -10.36
N TRP A 655 -15.35 -8.93 -10.74
CA TRP A 655 -16.07 -8.50 -11.94
C TRP A 655 -15.16 -7.88 -13.00
N GLY A 656 -13.86 -7.74 -12.73
CA GLY A 656 -12.91 -7.20 -13.68
C GLY A 656 -12.56 -8.18 -14.80
N ASP A 657 -12.18 -7.62 -15.95
CA ASP A 657 -11.71 -8.36 -17.12
C ASP A 657 -10.28 -7.93 -17.49
N ASP A 658 -9.78 -8.41 -18.64
CA ASP A 658 -8.47 -8.02 -19.17
C ASP A 658 -8.35 -6.49 -19.41
N GLY A 659 -9.47 -5.82 -19.70
CA GLY A 659 -9.53 -4.37 -19.83
C GLY A 659 -9.30 -3.70 -18.48
N THR A 660 -9.92 -4.20 -17.42
CA THR A 660 -9.71 -3.76 -16.03
C THR A 660 -8.27 -3.99 -15.60
N ALA A 661 -7.69 -5.16 -15.88
CA ALA A 661 -6.29 -5.45 -15.53
C ALA A 661 -5.30 -4.47 -16.18
N ARG A 662 -5.45 -4.17 -17.48
CA ARG A 662 -4.63 -3.20 -18.22
C ARG A 662 -4.76 -1.78 -17.66
N ARG A 663 -5.96 -1.40 -17.20
CA ARG A 663 -6.24 -0.08 -16.61
C ARG A 663 -5.73 0.02 -15.16
N LEU A 664 -5.81 -1.06 -14.38
CA LEU A 664 -5.41 -1.10 -12.97
C LEU A 664 -3.89 -1.09 -12.80
N ALA A 665 -3.15 -1.86 -13.61
CA ALA A 665 -1.70 -1.99 -13.48
C ALA A 665 -0.90 -0.66 -13.43
N PRO A 666 -1.13 0.34 -14.31
CA PRO A 666 -0.44 1.64 -14.20
C PRO A 666 -0.82 2.38 -12.91
N VAL A 667 -2.08 2.32 -12.49
CA VAL A 667 -2.55 2.95 -11.24
C VAL A 667 -1.78 2.39 -10.03
N LEU A 668 -1.59 1.06 -9.97
CA LEU A 668 -0.84 0.42 -8.89
C LEU A 668 0.64 0.83 -8.86
N ARG A 669 1.26 1.08 -10.03
CA ARG A 669 2.67 1.52 -10.11
C ARG A 669 2.85 2.96 -9.59
N ASP A 670 1.83 3.80 -9.73
CA ASP A 670 1.89 5.21 -9.37
C ASP A 670 1.50 5.47 -7.91
N TRP A 671 0.59 4.66 -7.34
CA TRP A 671 0.10 4.82 -5.96
C TRP A 671 1.17 4.91 -4.86
N PRO A 672 2.27 4.13 -4.86
CA PRO A 672 3.34 4.31 -3.90
C PRO A 672 3.92 5.74 -3.90
N GLY A 673 4.06 6.36 -5.08
CA GLY A 673 4.53 7.75 -5.21
C GLY A 673 3.53 8.78 -4.71
N ALA A 674 2.25 8.41 -4.66
CA ALA A 674 1.15 9.22 -4.14
C ALA A 674 0.82 8.91 -2.66
N GLY A 675 1.69 8.17 -1.94
CA GLY A 675 1.49 7.83 -0.53
C GLY A 675 0.48 6.70 -0.25
N ALA A 676 0.02 5.99 -1.28
CA ALA A 676 -0.99 4.91 -1.18
C ALA A 676 -0.36 3.49 -1.25
N HIS A 677 0.77 3.27 -0.56
CA HIS A 677 1.53 2.01 -0.61
C HIS A 677 0.68 0.77 -0.27
N HIS A 678 -0.11 0.83 0.81
CA HIS A 678 -0.95 -0.30 1.22
C HIS A 678 -1.98 -0.67 0.15
N ARG A 679 -2.54 0.34 -0.54
CA ARG A 679 -3.50 0.13 -1.64
C ARG A 679 -2.86 -0.54 -2.83
N ALA A 680 -1.62 -0.16 -3.15
CA ALA A 680 -0.88 -0.77 -4.23
C ALA A 680 -0.67 -2.28 -3.98
N VAL A 681 -0.36 -2.66 -2.74
CA VAL A 681 -0.25 -4.08 -2.35
C VAL A 681 -1.60 -4.80 -2.44
N GLU A 682 -2.68 -4.21 -1.91
CA GLU A 682 -4.03 -4.78 -2.06
C GLU A 682 -4.42 -4.95 -3.53
N GLY A 683 -4.06 -4.00 -4.40
CA GLY A 683 -4.32 -4.09 -5.83
C GLY A 683 -3.56 -5.22 -6.55
N LEU A 684 -2.42 -5.68 -6.03
CA LEU A 684 -1.74 -6.86 -6.58
C LEU A 684 -2.56 -8.14 -6.35
N GLU A 685 -3.21 -8.24 -5.19
CA GLU A 685 -4.13 -9.34 -4.88
C GLU A 685 -5.37 -9.27 -5.78
N VAL A 686 -5.86 -8.06 -6.10
CA VAL A 686 -6.94 -7.87 -7.06
C VAL A 686 -6.55 -8.37 -8.45
N LEU A 687 -5.35 -8.04 -8.94
CA LEU A 687 -4.85 -8.58 -10.21
C LEU A 687 -4.76 -10.11 -10.19
N ALA A 688 -4.32 -10.69 -9.07
CA ALA A 688 -4.31 -12.14 -8.91
C ALA A 688 -5.73 -12.74 -8.91
N ALA A 689 -6.70 -12.06 -8.28
CA ALA A 689 -8.08 -12.52 -8.18
C ALA A 689 -8.84 -12.47 -9.53
N ILE A 690 -8.55 -11.51 -10.41
CA ILE A 690 -9.09 -11.50 -11.79
C ILE A 690 -8.75 -12.81 -12.52
N GLY A 691 -7.56 -13.36 -12.26
CA GLY A 691 -7.20 -14.73 -12.66
C GLY A 691 -7.01 -14.98 -14.15
N SER A 692 -7.06 -13.95 -15.02
CA SER A 692 -6.78 -14.09 -16.44
C SER A 692 -5.28 -14.01 -16.75
N ASP A 693 -4.85 -14.59 -17.88
CA ASP A 693 -3.45 -14.54 -18.33
C ASP A 693 -2.94 -13.10 -18.46
N VAL A 694 -3.80 -12.18 -18.94
CA VAL A 694 -3.46 -10.76 -19.04
C VAL A 694 -3.27 -10.15 -17.65
N ALA A 695 -4.09 -10.50 -16.66
CA ALA A 695 -3.95 -10.00 -15.29
C ALA A 695 -2.67 -10.52 -14.62
N LEU A 696 -2.36 -11.81 -14.79
CA LEU A 696 -1.12 -12.42 -14.32
C LEU A 696 0.10 -11.83 -15.03
N MET A 697 0.03 -11.56 -16.33
CA MET A 697 1.07 -10.86 -17.09
C MET A 697 1.31 -9.44 -16.55
N GLN A 698 0.24 -8.68 -16.25
CA GLN A 698 0.40 -7.34 -15.65
C GLN A 698 1.05 -7.41 -14.27
N LEU A 699 0.64 -8.37 -13.44
CA LEU A 699 1.21 -8.63 -12.12
C LEU A 699 2.70 -9.01 -12.23
N HIS A 700 3.06 -9.91 -13.14
CA HIS A 700 4.45 -10.28 -13.41
C HIS A 700 5.27 -9.07 -13.89
N GLY A 701 4.72 -8.26 -14.79
CA GLY A 701 5.39 -7.02 -15.24
C GLY A 701 5.66 -6.03 -14.10
N ILE A 702 4.78 -5.95 -13.09
CA ILE A 702 5.03 -5.16 -11.87
C ILE A 702 6.15 -5.79 -11.04
N ALA A 703 6.14 -7.11 -10.86
CA ALA A 703 7.18 -7.85 -10.14
C ALA A 703 8.59 -7.66 -10.73
N GLN A 704 8.70 -7.42 -12.03
CA GLN A 704 9.99 -7.17 -12.68
C GLN A 704 10.43 -5.70 -12.64
N ARG A 705 9.51 -4.76 -12.88
CA ARG A 705 9.86 -3.37 -13.26
C ARG A 705 9.37 -2.28 -12.30
N ALA A 706 8.67 -2.63 -11.22
CA ALA A 706 8.20 -1.63 -10.27
C ALA A 706 9.38 -0.81 -9.71
N LYS A 707 9.29 0.52 -9.85
CA LYS A 707 10.28 1.49 -9.33
C LYS A 707 10.40 1.43 -7.81
N PHE A 708 9.29 1.12 -7.13
CA PHE A 708 9.22 1.06 -5.68
C PHE A 708 9.55 -0.35 -5.18
N LYS A 709 10.68 -0.48 -4.45
CA LYS A 709 11.21 -1.77 -3.98
C LYS A 709 10.20 -2.60 -3.18
N ALA A 710 9.44 -1.97 -2.28
CA ALA A 710 8.45 -2.68 -1.47
C ALA A 710 7.33 -3.28 -2.34
N LEU A 711 6.80 -2.52 -3.30
CA LEU A 711 5.77 -3.02 -4.23
C LEU A 711 6.33 -4.14 -5.11
N LYS A 712 7.55 -3.98 -5.61
CA LYS A 712 8.26 -5.00 -6.40
C LYS A 712 8.36 -6.32 -5.64
N SER A 713 8.85 -6.28 -4.39
CA SER A 713 8.98 -7.47 -3.53
C SER A 713 7.63 -8.16 -3.32
N ARG A 714 6.56 -7.40 -3.03
CA ARG A 714 5.24 -8.01 -2.82
C ARG A 714 4.64 -8.61 -4.09
N ALA A 715 4.89 -7.99 -5.24
CA ALA A 715 4.49 -8.58 -6.52
C ALA A 715 5.29 -9.86 -6.82
N GLN A 716 6.59 -9.90 -6.51
CA GLN A 716 7.42 -11.10 -6.65
C GLN A 716 6.94 -12.24 -5.73
N GLU A 717 6.65 -11.94 -4.47
CA GLU A 717 6.07 -12.90 -3.52
C GLU A 717 4.73 -13.46 -4.04
N LYS A 718 3.86 -12.60 -4.58
CA LYS A 718 2.57 -13.03 -5.14
C LYS A 718 2.74 -13.91 -6.38
N VAL A 719 3.64 -13.54 -7.29
CA VAL A 719 3.96 -14.36 -8.47
C VAL A 719 4.51 -15.72 -8.04
N ALA A 720 5.36 -15.77 -7.01
CA ALA A 720 5.88 -17.02 -6.47
C ALA A 720 4.79 -17.89 -5.86
N GLU A 721 3.86 -17.31 -5.09
CA GLU A 721 2.70 -18.03 -4.52
C GLU A 721 1.81 -18.65 -5.61
N ILE A 722 1.53 -17.90 -6.68
CA ILE A 722 0.74 -18.38 -7.82
C ILE A 722 1.50 -19.47 -8.59
N ALA A 723 2.81 -19.28 -8.80
CA ALA A 723 3.64 -20.24 -9.50
C ALA A 723 3.73 -21.56 -8.71
N GLU A 724 3.99 -21.50 -7.39
CA GLU A 724 4.03 -22.66 -6.50
C GLU A 724 2.71 -23.43 -6.51
N ALA A 725 1.56 -22.72 -6.44
CA ALA A 725 0.24 -23.34 -6.55
C ALA A 725 0.01 -24.07 -7.88
N LEU A 726 0.72 -23.68 -8.94
CA LEU A 726 0.69 -24.31 -10.26
C LEU A 726 1.84 -25.32 -10.48
N GLY A 727 2.71 -25.54 -9.49
CA GLY A 727 3.89 -26.40 -9.62
C GLY A 727 4.97 -25.82 -10.54
N LEU A 728 5.06 -24.49 -10.63
CA LEU A 728 5.97 -23.75 -11.51
C LEU A 728 6.89 -22.84 -10.71
N THR A 729 8.04 -22.52 -11.30
CA THR A 729 8.83 -21.36 -10.88
C THR A 729 8.21 -20.07 -11.44
N GLY A 730 8.53 -18.92 -10.84
CA GLY A 730 8.06 -17.62 -11.35
C GLY A 730 8.47 -17.33 -12.80
N ASP A 731 9.64 -17.83 -13.22
CA ASP A 731 10.12 -17.70 -14.60
C ASP A 731 9.39 -18.65 -15.55
N GLN A 732 9.11 -19.89 -15.15
CA GLN A 732 8.29 -20.81 -15.94
C GLN A 732 6.85 -20.30 -16.11
N LEU A 733 6.29 -19.70 -15.06
CA LEU A 733 5.00 -19.02 -15.16
C LEU A 733 5.09 -17.87 -16.19
N GLY A 734 6.13 -17.05 -16.12
CA GLY A 734 6.35 -15.96 -17.08
C GLY A 734 6.50 -16.44 -18.54
N ASP A 735 7.08 -17.62 -18.78
CA ASP A 735 7.20 -18.21 -20.13
C ASP A 735 5.85 -18.65 -20.69
N ARG A 736 4.92 -19.09 -19.83
CA ARG A 736 3.57 -19.53 -20.23
C ARG A 736 2.58 -18.37 -20.37
N LEU A 737 2.85 -17.23 -19.74
CA LEU A 737 1.98 -16.05 -19.75
C LEU A 737 2.19 -15.14 -20.97
N VAL A 738 3.07 -15.49 -21.91
CA VAL A 738 3.27 -14.70 -23.13
C VAL A 738 2.08 -14.94 -24.07
N PRO A 739 1.30 -13.90 -24.41
CA PRO A 739 0.13 -14.07 -25.27
C PRO A 739 0.54 -14.15 -26.75
N ASP A 740 -0.26 -14.88 -27.53
CA ASP A 740 -0.11 -14.97 -28.99
C ASP A 740 -0.49 -13.67 -29.72
N LEU A 741 -1.20 -12.76 -29.05
CA LEU A 741 -1.65 -11.46 -29.56
C LEU A 741 -2.50 -11.53 -30.84
N GLY A 742 -3.13 -12.67 -31.10
CA GLY A 742 -3.89 -12.91 -32.33
C GLY A 742 -3.01 -13.02 -33.58
N LEU A 743 -1.73 -13.38 -33.40
CA LEU A 743 -0.85 -13.78 -34.48
C LEU A 743 -1.17 -15.21 -34.93
N ASP A 744 -1.05 -15.44 -36.23
CA ASP A 744 -1.11 -16.78 -36.81
C ASP A 744 0.14 -17.58 -36.44
N ALA A 745 0.12 -18.89 -36.71
CA ALA A 745 1.20 -19.78 -36.34
C ALA A 745 2.56 -19.32 -36.91
N ASP A 746 2.60 -18.74 -38.11
CA ASP A 746 3.80 -18.18 -38.75
C ASP A 746 4.31 -16.87 -38.12
N GLY A 747 3.61 -16.37 -37.10
CA GLY A 747 3.98 -15.17 -36.36
C GLY A 747 3.62 -13.88 -37.08
N THR A 748 2.68 -13.94 -38.02
CA THR A 748 2.14 -12.78 -38.73
C THR A 748 0.67 -12.55 -38.38
N THR A 749 0.10 -11.43 -38.82
CA THR A 749 -1.36 -11.23 -38.78
C THR A 749 -1.78 -10.33 -39.94
N VAL A 750 -3.00 -10.51 -40.43
CA VAL A 750 -3.54 -9.74 -41.55
C VAL A 750 -4.43 -8.62 -41.04
N VAL A 751 -4.14 -7.40 -41.48
CA VAL A 751 -4.99 -6.22 -41.33
C VAL A 751 -5.74 -6.01 -42.63
N ASP A 752 -7.05 -6.18 -42.60
CA ASP A 752 -7.91 -6.02 -43.76
C ASP A 752 -8.53 -4.62 -43.77
N TYR A 753 -8.48 -3.92 -44.91
CA TYR A 753 -9.21 -2.66 -45.14
C TYR A 753 -10.39 -2.86 -46.13
N GLY A 754 -10.73 -4.10 -46.46
CA GLY A 754 -11.74 -4.52 -47.42
C GLY A 754 -11.21 -4.51 -48.86
N SER A 755 -10.72 -3.34 -49.32
CA SER A 755 -10.22 -3.18 -50.70
C SER A 755 -8.77 -3.67 -50.89
N ARG A 756 -8.03 -3.77 -49.78
CA ARG A 756 -6.62 -4.16 -49.72
C ARG A 756 -6.31 -4.72 -48.35
N THR A 757 -5.38 -5.68 -48.31
CA THR A 757 -4.89 -6.30 -47.08
C THR A 757 -3.44 -5.95 -46.84
N PHE A 758 -3.03 -6.01 -45.58
CA PHE A 758 -1.67 -5.78 -45.15
C PHE A 758 -1.22 -6.88 -44.22
N THR A 759 0.01 -7.39 -44.40
CA THR A 759 0.57 -8.41 -43.52
C THR A 759 1.51 -7.77 -42.51
N VAL A 760 1.28 -8.00 -41.22
CA VAL A 760 2.12 -7.49 -40.14
C VAL A 760 3.23 -8.52 -39.84
N GLY A 761 4.47 -8.06 -39.81
CA GLY A 761 5.64 -8.86 -39.41
C GLY A 761 6.48 -8.14 -38.34
N PHE A 762 7.51 -8.81 -37.82
CA PHE A 762 8.34 -8.33 -36.71
C PHE A 762 9.83 -8.37 -37.02
N ASP A 763 10.56 -7.33 -36.59
CA ASP A 763 12.01 -7.29 -36.67
C ASP A 763 12.71 -7.97 -35.47
N GLU A 764 14.03 -7.85 -35.38
CA GLU A 764 14.84 -8.47 -34.33
C GLU A 764 14.59 -7.93 -32.92
N GLN A 765 14.00 -6.74 -32.77
CA GLN A 765 13.54 -6.23 -31.47
C GLN A 765 12.01 -6.34 -31.33
N LEU A 766 11.39 -7.21 -32.12
CA LEU A 766 9.94 -7.40 -32.24
C LEU A 766 9.20 -6.08 -32.55
N ARG A 767 9.82 -5.14 -33.26
CA ARG A 767 9.09 -3.94 -33.69
C ARG A 767 8.24 -4.33 -34.90
N PRO A 768 6.92 -4.07 -34.85
CA PRO A 768 6.04 -4.42 -35.95
C PRO A 768 6.31 -3.56 -37.17
N PHE A 769 6.33 -4.19 -38.34
CA PHE A 769 6.31 -3.56 -39.66
C PHE A 769 5.17 -4.15 -40.49
N VAL A 770 4.86 -3.50 -41.61
CA VAL A 770 3.73 -3.88 -42.46
C VAL A 770 4.22 -4.12 -43.88
N LEU A 771 3.77 -5.19 -44.52
CA LEU A 771 3.91 -5.45 -45.95
C LEU A 771 2.58 -5.11 -46.64
N ASP A 772 2.62 -4.33 -47.71
CA ASP A 772 1.43 -4.14 -48.57
C ASP A 772 1.24 -5.32 -49.54
N GLY A 773 0.16 -5.28 -50.34
CA GLY A 773 -0.17 -6.35 -51.30
C GLY A 773 0.91 -6.61 -52.36
N ASP A 774 1.85 -5.68 -52.56
CA ASP A 774 3.01 -5.84 -53.45
C ASP A 774 4.26 -6.36 -52.71
N GLY A 775 4.14 -6.68 -51.41
CA GLY A 775 5.23 -7.14 -50.55
C GLY A 775 6.16 -6.02 -50.06
N LYS A 776 5.81 -4.73 -50.26
CA LYS A 776 6.68 -3.62 -49.88
C LYS A 776 6.58 -3.30 -48.39
N ARG A 777 7.72 -3.28 -47.71
CA ARG A 777 7.83 -2.98 -46.27
C ARG A 777 7.58 -1.51 -45.95
N ARG A 778 6.72 -1.27 -44.95
CA ARG A 778 6.33 0.04 -44.41
C ARG A 778 6.43 0.03 -42.87
N LYS A 779 6.72 1.20 -42.30
CA LYS A 779 6.85 1.38 -40.84
C LYS A 779 5.50 1.47 -40.11
N ASP A 780 4.42 1.76 -40.83
CA ASP A 780 3.09 1.88 -40.25
C ASP A 780 2.01 1.60 -41.30
N LEU A 781 0.78 1.37 -40.82
CA LEU A 781 -0.39 1.24 -41.69
C LEU A 781 -0.70 2.59 -42.37
N PRO A 782 -1.03 2.58 -43.67
CA PRO A 782 -1.52 3.78 -44.34
C PRO A 782 -2.88 4.22 -43.77
N ALA A 783 -3.21 5.50 -43.90
CA ALA A 783 -4.53 5.99 -43.57
C ALA A 783 -5.60 5.33 -44.47
N PRO A 784 -6.80 5.04 -43.95
CA PRO A 784 -7.92 4.57 -44.76
C PRO A 784 -8.21 5.55 -45.91
N ALA A 785 -8.34 5.04 -47.13
CA ALA A 785 -8.69 5.79 -48.33
C ALA A 785 -10.19 5.74 -48.58
N ALA A 786 -10.71 6.59 -49.48
CA ALA A 786 -12.14 6.65 -49.82
C ALA A 786 -12.72 5.35 -50.41
N LYS A 787 -11.87 4.42 -50.86
CA LYS A 787 -12.26 3.10 -51.39
C LYS A 787 -12.17 1.98 -50.34
N ASP A 788 -11.60 2.25 -49.17
CA ASP A 788 -11.52 1.29 -48.07
C ASP A 788 -12.86 1.25 -47.32
N ASP A 789 -13.12 0.15 -46.61
CA ASP A 789 -14.35 -0.02 -45.86
C ASP A 789 -14.45 1.01 -44.70
N PRO A 790 -15.54 1.80 -44.61
CA PRO A 790 -15.67 2.91 -43.67
C PRO A 790 -15.80 2.47 -42.20
N GLU A 791 -16.18 1.23 -41.91
CA GLU A 791 -16.30 0.69 -40.55
C GLU A 791 -15.10 -0.20 -40.19
N LEU A 792 -14.72 -1.09 -41.11
CA LEU A 792 -13.70 -2.10 -40.89
C LEU A 792 -12.28 -1.51 -40.88
N ALA A 793 -11.95 -0.54 -41.74
CA ALA A 793 -10.60 0.04 -41.78
C ALA A 793 -10.23 0.85 -40.51
N PRO A 794 -11.12 1.71 -39.94
CA PRO A 794 -10.85 2.35 -38.65
C PRO A 794 -10.73 1.36 -37.48
N ALA A 795 -11.55 0.31 -37.46
CA ALA A 795 -11.52 -0.72 -36.42
C ALA A 795 -10.21 -1.53 -36.46
N GLU A 796 -9.79 -1.97 -37.63
CA GLU A 796 -8.54 -2.71 -37.86
C GLU A 796 -7.30 -1.85 -37.56
N ARG A 797 -7.33 -0.56 -37.91
CA ARG A 797 -6.27 0.38 -37.51
C ARG A 797 -6.19 0.56 -36.00
N LYS A 798 -7.33 0.59 -35.28
CA LYS A 798 -7.37 0.61 -33.81
C LYS A 798 -6.81 -0.69 -33.22
N ARG A 799 -7.15 -1.85 -33.81
CA ARG A 799 -6.60 -3.17 -33.43
C ARG A 799 -5.08 -3.20 -33.58
N PHE A 800 -4.54 -2.73 -34.72
CA PHE A 800 -3.11 -2.64 -34.95
C PHE A 800 -2.40 -1.68 -33.97
N ALA A 801 -3.01 -0.53 -33.65
CA ALA A 801 -2.43 0.38 -32.66
C ALA A 801 -2.35 -0.24 -31.26
N ALA A 802 -3.34 -1.04 -30.87
CA ALA A 802 -3.29 -1.82 -29.63
C ALA A 802 -2.18 -2.88 -29.69
N LEU A 803 -2.09 -3.64 -30.79
CA LEU A 803 -1.02 -4.62 -31.01
C LEU A 803 0.38 -4.00 -30.89
N LYS A 804 0.64 -2.84 -31.52
CA LYS A 804 1.92 -2.12 -31.41
C LYS A 804 2.29 -1.81 -29.96
N LYS A 805 1.31 -1.42 -29.15
CA LYS A 805 1.52 -1.07 -27.74
C LYS A 805 1.82 -2.31 -26.89
N ASP A 806 1.10 -3.39 -27.12
CA ASP A 806 1.26 -4.65 -26.39
C ASP A 806 2.60 -5.30 -26.73
N VAL A 807 2.92 -5.44 -28.03
CA VAL A 807 4.20 -5.98 -28.48
C VAL A 807 5.38 -5.16 -27.96
N ARG A 808 5.32 -3.82 -28.01
CA ARG A 808 6.43 -2.99 -27.50
C ARG A 808 6.74 -3.26 -26.03
N THR A 809 5.70 -3.51 -25.22
CA THR A 809 5.85 -3.76 -23.79
C THR A 809 6.42 -5.16 -23.54
N LEU A 810 5.87 -6.15 -24.25
CA LEU A 810 6.28 -7.56 -24.19
C LEU A 810 7.70 -7.77 -24.71
N ALA A 811 8.03 -7.20 -25.87
CA ALA A 811 9.34 -7.33 -26.51
C ALA A 811 10.48 -6.89 -25.61
N ALA A 812 10.36 -5.70 -25.03
CA ALA A 812 11.36 -5.19 -24.10
C ALA A 812 11.53 -6.11 -22.87
N ASP A 813 10.48 -6.86 -22.49
CA ASP A 813 10.52 -7.77 -21.34
C ASP A 813 11.17 -9.09 -21.70
N GLN A 814 10.73 -9.70 -22.81
CA GLN A 814 11.23 -10.99 -23.24
C GLN A 814 12.70 -10.94 -23.65
N ILE A 815 13.17 -9.84 -24.26
CA ILE A 815 14.59 -9.64 -24.56
C ILE A 815 15.43 -9.63 -23.28
N VAL A 816 15.02 -8.86 -22.26
CA VAL A 816 15.73 -8.79 -20.98
C VAL A 816 15.69 -10.14 -20.26
N ARG A 817 14.57 -10.87 -20.33
CA ARG A 817 14.43 -12.20 -19.72
C ARG A 817 15.31 -13.25 -20.41
N LEU A 818 15.40 -13.24 -21.74
CA LEU A 818 16.29 -14.14 -22.47
C LEU A 818 17.76 -13.84 -22.20
N GLU A 819 18.14 -12.56 -22.12
CA GLU A 819 19.50 -12.17 -21.73
C GLU A 819 19.83 -12.60 -20.29
N ALA A 820 18.92 -12.39 -19.35
CA ALA A 820 19.09 -12.86 -17.98
C ALA A 820 19.14 -14.39 -17.88
N ALA A 821 18.33 -15.10 -18.69
CA ALA A 821 18.32 -16.56 -18.77
C ALA A 821 19.65 -17.12 -19.30
N MET A 822 20.29 -16.44 -20.26
CA MET A 822 21.63 -16.78 -20.74
C MET A 822 22.67 -16.68 -19.62
N VAL A 823 22.66 -15.57 -18.89
CA VAL A 823 23.63 -15.30 -17.81
C VAL A 823 23.41 -16.27 -16.63
N ALA A 824 22.17 -16.56 -16.29
CA ALA A 824 21.82 -17.48 -15.21
C ALA A 824 21.93 -18.97 -15.61
N GLY A 825 22.24 -19.28 -16.87
CA GLY A 825 22.30 -20.65 -17.37
C GLY A 825 20.96 -21.40 -17.28
N ARG A 826 19.85 -20.68 -17.46
CA ARG A 826 18.50 -21.24 -17.30
C ARG A 826 18.25 -22.38 -18.27
N GLU A 827 17.56 -23.39 -17.76
CA GLU A 827 17.25 -24.62 -18.47
C GLU A 827 15.78 -24.68 -18.91
N TRP A 828 15.57 -25.31 -20.06
CA TRP A 828 14.28 -25.76 -20.53
C TRP A 828 14.39 -27.22 -20.93
N THR A 829 13.33 -28.00 -20.70
CA THR A 829 13.21 -29.29 -21.37
C THR A 829 13.03 -29.10 -22.88
N ALA A 830 13.43 -30.08 -23.69
CA ALA A 830 13.22 -30.02 -25.14
C ALA A 830 11.74 -29.80 -25.52
N ALA A 831 10.80 -30.33 -24.73
CA ALA A 831 9.36 -30.10 -24.91
C ALA A 831 8.95 -28.65 -24.62
N GLU A 832 9.40 -28.07 -23.51
CA GLU A 832 9.14 -26.66 -23.19
C GLU A 832 9.76 -25.73 -24.23
N PHE A 833 11.00 -26.00 -24.65
CA PHE A 833 11.69 -25.23 -25.67
C PHE A 833 10.91 -25.21 -27.00
N ARG A 834 10.41 -26.36 -27.45
CA ARG A 834 9.60 -26.44 -28.67
C ARG A 834 8.27 -25.69 -28.52
N THR A 835 7.53 -25.94 -27.46
CA THR A 835 6.17 -25.42 -27.31
C THR A 835 6.13 -23.94 -26.94
N LEU A 836 6.95 -23.53 -25.96
CA LEU A 836 6.89 -22.17 -25.39
C LEU A 836 7.72 -21.16 -26.18
N LEU A 837 8.75 -21.60 -26.91
CA LEU A 837 9.69 -20.70 -27.57
C LEU A 837 9.66 -20.84 -29.10
N VAL A 838 9.88 -22.05 -29.64
CA VAL A 838 9.99 -22.27 -31.10
C VAL A 838 8.63 -22.17 -31.81
N ALA A 839 7.58 -22.77 -31.25
CA ALA A 839 6.25 -22.78 -31.84
C ALA A 839 5.44 -21.52 -31.52
N HIS A 840 5.88 -20.70 -30.57
CA HIS A 840 5.14 -19.53 -30.13
C HIS A 840 5.12 -18.45 -31.23
N PRO A 841 3.94 -17.96 -31.65
CA PRO A 841 3.77 -16.96 -32.71
C PRO A 841 4.66 -15.72 -32.60
N LEU A 842 4.81 -15.14 -31.40
CA LEU A 842 5.65 -13.97 -31.16
C LEU A 842 7.12 -14.33 -30.84
N LEU A 843 7.37 -15.29 -29.94
CA LEU A 843 8.73 -15.55 -29.44
C LEU A 843 9.65 -16.21 -30.45
N GLN A 844 9.11 -16.95 -31.43
CA GLN A 844 9.89 -17.56 -32.51
C GLN A 844 10.81 -16.56 -33.22
N HIS A 845 10.37 -15.30 -33.35
CA HIS A 845 11.13 -14.24 -34.00
C HIS A 845 12.42 -13.88 -33.26
N LEU A 846 12.43 -13.99 -31.93
CA LEU A 846 13.63 -13.81 -31.09
C LEU A 846 14.48 -15.08 -31.07
N VAL A 847 13.82 -16.24 -30.93
CA VAL A 847 14.47 -17.54 -30.72
C VAL A 847 15.36 -17.93 -31.91
N ARG A 848 14.91 -17.66 -33.15
CA ARG A 848 15.70 -17.89 -34.38
C ARG A 848 16.94 -17.01 -34.53
N ARG A 849 17.03 -15.92 -33.75
CA ARG A 849 18.12 -14.93 -33.78
C ARG A 849 19.12 -15.13 -32.64
N LEU A 850 19.08 -16.29 -32.00
CA LEU A 850 19.94 -16.64 -30.89
C LEU A 850 20.54 -18.03 -31.10
N VAL A 851 21.73 -18.25 -30.55
CA VAL A 851 22.37 -19.56 -30.49
C VAL A 851 21.94 -20.26 -29.20
N TRP A 852 21.54 -21.50 -29.32
CA TRP A 852 21.11 -22.38 -28.22
C TRP A 852 22.11 -23.50 -28.07
N THR A 853 22.11 -24.17 -26.93
CA THR A 853 23.00 -25.31 -26.70
C THR A 853 22.33 -26.36 -25.84
N THR A 854 22.65 -27.62 -26.11
CA THR A 854 22.53 -28.70 -25.14
C THR A 854 23.83 -28.81 -24.35
N ALA A 855 24.01 -29.85 -23.52
CA ALA A 855 25.28 -30.10 -22.86
C ALA A 855 26.43 -30.39 -23.85
N GLU A 856 26.10 -30.83 -25.08
CA GLU A 856 27.07 -31.35 -26.03
C GLU A 856 27.19 -30.50 -27.30
N THR A 857 26.08 -29.91 -27.77
CA THR A 857 26.01 -29.30 -29.11
C THR A 857 25.29 -27.96 -29.09
N ALA A 858 25.94 -26.94 -29.64
CA ALA A 858 25.33 -25.65 -29.96
C ALA A 858 24.57 -25.72 -31.30
N PHE A 859 23.43 -25.02 -31.40
CA PHE A 859 22.57 -25.03 -32.58
C PHE A 859 21.79 -23.70 -32.72
N ARG A 860 21.26 -23.44 -33.93
CA ARG A 860 20.30 -22.37 -34.23
C ARG A 860 18.94 -22.95 -34.62
N VAL A 861 17.92 -22.09 -34.63
CA VAL A 861 16.59 -22.41 -35.18
C VAL A 861 16.45 -21.75 -36.54
N ALA A 862 16.21 -22.53 -37.59
CA ALA A 862 16.02 -22.04 -38.97
C ALA A 862 14.62 -21.48 -39.20
N GLU A 863 14.39 -20.86 -40.36
CA GLU A 863 13.13 -20.21 -40.75
C GLU A 863 11.95 -21.19 -40.80
N ASP A 864 12.21 -22.45 -41.15
CA ASP A 864 11.23 -23.54 -41.16
C ASP A 864 11.06 -24.24 -39.81
N ARG A 865 11.71 -23.70 -38.76
CA ARG A 865 11.76 -24.21 -37.37
C ARG A 865 12.53 -25.51 -37.19
N THR A 866 13.30 -25.94 -38.18
CA THR A 866 14.30 -27.00 -37.98
C THR A 866 15.51 -26.47 -37.20
N PHE A 867 16.34 -27.37 -36.67
CA PHE A 867 17.55 -27.00 -35.96
C PHE A 867 18.77 -27.31 -36.82
N ALA A 868 19.76 -26.42 -36.77
CA ALA A 868 21.01 -26.59 -37.49
C ALA A 868 22.22 -26.30 -36.59
N ASP A 869 23.31 -27.02 -36.80
CA ASP A 869 24.57 -26.80 -36.07
C ASP A 869 25.43 -25.68 -36.68
N VAL A 870 26.68 -25.55 -36.22
CA VAL A 870 27.60 -24.49 -36.66
C VAL A 870 28.01 -24.63 -38.14
N HIS A 871 27.86 -25.82 -38.73
CA HIS A 871 28.15 -26.11 -40.14
C HIS A 871 26.90 -26.02 -41.01
N ASP A 872 25.78 -25.55 -40.44
CA ASP A 872 24.46 -25.50 -41.05
C ASP A 872 23.90 -26.89 -41.42
N GLU A 873 24.38 -27.94 -40.76
CA GLU A 873 23.87 -29.30 -40.91
C GLU A 873 22.68 -29.56 -39.98
N VAL A 874 21.75 -30.41 -40.41
CA VAL A 874 20.52 -30.71 -39.64
C VAL A 874 20.87 -31.31 -38.29
N PHE A 875 20.42 -30.65 -37.22
CA PHE A 875 20.54 -31.11 -35.85
C PHE A 875 19.20 -31.66 -35.35
N VAL A 876 19.21 -32.91 -34.87
CA VAL A 876 18.02 -33.53 -34.26
C VAL A 876 18.12 -33.37 -32.74
N LEU A 877 17.32 -32.47 -32.18
CA LEU A 877 17.26 -32.25 -30.74
C LEU A 877 16.68 -33.48 -30.01
N PRO A 878 17.42 -34.16 -29.12
CA PRO A 878 16.90 -35.29 -28.35
C PRO A 878 15.68 -34.90 -27.49
N GLU A 879 14.77 -35.83 -27.23
CA GLU A 879 13.53 -35.55 -26.48
C GLU A 879 13.76 -35.27 -24.99
N ASP A 880 14.79 -35.88 -24.41
CA ASP A 880 15.23 -35.72 -23.03
C ASP A 880 16.32 -34.64 -22.87
N ALA A 881 16.67 -33.95 -23.95
CA ALA A 881 17.68 -32.90 -23.91
C ALA A 881 17.24 -31.72 -23.04
N VAL A 882 18.21 -31.19 -22.30
CA VAL A 882 18.11 -29.90 -21.63
C VAL A 882 18.69 -28.84 -22.55
N VAL A 883 17.89 -27.83 -22.85
CA VAL A 883 18.26 -26.70 -23.72
C VAL A 883 18.55 -25.49 -22.86
N ARG A 884 19.61 -24.76 -23.20
CA ARG A 884 19.98 -23.47 -22.59
C ARG A 884 20.33 -22.47 -23.68
N LEU A 885 20.26 -21.18 -23.37
CA LEU A 885 20.81 -20.16 -24.26
C LEU A 885 22.34 -20.19 -24.18
N ALA A 886 23.02 -20.24 -25.33
CA ALA A 886 24.47 -20.36 -25.34
C ALA A 886 25.12 -19.05 -24.87
N HIS A 887 25.92 -19.10 -23.81
CA HIS A 887 26.81 -18.01 -23.46
C HIS A 887 28.07 -18.08 -24.33
N PRO A 888 28.59 -16.97 -24.90
CA PRO A 888 29.73 -17.00 -25.83
C PRO A 888 31.00 -17.60 -25.22
N LEU A 889 31.22 -17.42 -23.91
CA LEU A 889 32.32 -18.06 -23.18
C LEU A 889 32.30 -19.60 -23.31
N LEU A 890 31.10 -20.20 -23.38
CA LEU A 890 30.92 -21.65 -23.45
C LEU A 890 30.95 -22.18 -24.89
N LEU A 891 30.90 -21.31 -25.90
CA LEU A 891 31.05 -21.69 -27.31
C LEU A 891 32.52 -21.95 -27.70
N GLY A 892 33.48 -21.48 -26.89
CA GLY A 892 34.91 -21.70 -27.10
C GLY A 892 35.36 -21.30 -28.51
N ASP A 893 36.11 -22.19 -29.16
CA ASP A 893 36.65 -22.00 -30.51
C ASP A 893 35.58 -21.91 -31.60
N GLY A 894 34.32 -22.31 -31.32
CA GLY A 894 33.20 -22.22 -32.25
C GLY A 894 32.60 -20.81 -32.38
N LEU A 895 32.92 -19.88 -31.48
CA LEU A 895 32.33 -18.53 -31.47
C LEU A 895 32.51 -17.74 -32.78
N PRO A 896 33.71 -17.71 -33.43
CA PRO A 896 33.89 -16.99 -34.70
C PRO A 896 33.02 -17.56 -35.84
N ALA A 897 32.90 -18.89 -35.92
CA ALA A 897 32.10 -19.55 -36.95
C ALA A 897 30.59 -19.24 -36.77
N TRP A 898 30.10 -19.23 -35.52
CA TRP A 898 28.73 -18.78 -35.24
C TRP A 898 28.50 -17.31 -35.60
N ALA A 899 29.47 -16.43 -35.33
CA ALA A 899 29.38 -15.02 -35.65
C ALA A 899 29.34 -14.76 -37.17
N GLU A 900 30.16 -15.49 -37.94
CA GLU A 900 30.16 -15.46 -39.40
C GLU A 900 28.84 -15.98 -39.97
N LEU A 901 28.38 -17.15 -39.51
CA LEU A 901 27.10 -17.73 -39.94
C LEU A 901 25.91 -16.78 -39.72
N PHE A 902 25.83 -16.14 -38.55
CA PHE A 902 24.77 -15.18 -38.25
C PHE A 902 24.88 -13.91 -39.11
N ALA A 903 26.09 -13.48 -39.48
CA ALA A 903 26.29 -12.36 -40.39
C ALA A 903 25.86 -12.70 -41.82
N ASP A 904 26.18 -13.90 -42.31
CA ASP A 904 25.83 -14.38 -43.66
C ASP A 904 24.32 -14.47 -43.87
N TYR A 905 23.58 -14.89 -42.84
CA TYR A 905 22.12 -14.93 -42.83
C TYR A 905 21.45 -13.59 -42.43
N GLU A 906 22.24 -12.51 -42.23
CA GLU A 906 21.76 -11.19 -41.78
C GLU A 906 20.92 -11.24 -40.48
N LEU A 907 21.23 -12.19 -39.58
CA LEU A 907 20.52 -12.43 -38.33
C LEU A 907 21.02 -11.50 -37.22
N LEU A 908 20.49 -10.27 -37.21
CA LEU A 908 20.70 -9.36 -36.08
C LEU A 908 20.17 -9.96 -34.78
N GLN A 909 21.00 -9.98 -33.73
CA GLN A 909 20.63 -10.53 -32.42
C GLN A 909 19.85 -9.51 -31.58
N PRO A 910 18.85 -9.94 -30.80
CA PRO A 910 18.02 -9.03 -29.98
C PRO A 910 18.80 -8.36 -28.83
N PHE A 911 19.91 -8.95 -28.42
CA PHE A 911 20.90 -8.42 -27.49
C PHE A 911 22.28 -8.97 -27.86
N ARG A 912 23.35 -8.45 -27.23
CA ARG A 912 24.72 -8.88 -27.50
C ARG A 912 24.96 -10.28 -26.92
N GLN A 913 24.65 -11.33 -27.68
CA GLN A 913 25.01 -12.71 -27.31
C GLN A 913 26.40 -13.05 -27.85
N LEU A 914 26.60 -13.13 -29.17
CA LEU A 914 27.88 -13.54 -29.76
C LEU A 914 28.96 -12.46 -29.61
N ALA A 915 28.55 -11.18 -29.59
CA ALA A 915 29.44 -10.05 -29.37
C ALA A 915 29.60 -9.67 -27.88
N ARG A 916 29.16 -10.52 -26.94
CA ARG A 916 29.32 -10.23 -25.50
C ARG A 916 30.79 -10.42 -25.09
N PRO A 917 31.37 -9.49 -24.31
CA PRO A 917 32.72 -9.67 -23.78
C PRO A 917 32.79 -10.93 -22.88
N ALA A 918 33.78 -11.78 -23.13
CA ALA A 918 34.11 -12.93 -22.30
C ALA A 918 35.43 -12.62 -21.57
N VAL A 919 35.33 -12.33 -20.27
CA VAL A 919 36.46 -11.88 -19.44
C VAL A 919 36.85 -12.99 -18.47
N ALA A 920 38.13 -13.36 -18.45
CA ALA A 920 38.64 -14.42 -17.57
C ALA A 920 39.28 -13.87 -16.30
N LEU A 921 39.18 -14.65 -15.22
CA LEU A 921 39.97 -14.46 -14.00
C LEU A 921 41.43 -14.86 -14.26
N THR A 922 42.37 -14.16 -13.64
CA THR A 922 43.75 -14.64 -13.55
C THR A 922 43.86 -15.81 -12.55
N ALA A 923 44.94 -16.60 -12.62
CA ALA A 923 45.17 -17.70 -11.69
C ALA A 923 45.23 -17.25 -10.22
N GLU A 924 45.77 -16.05 -9.96
CA GLU A 924 45.83 -15.45 -8.63
C GLU A 924 44.43 -15.03 -8.13
N GLU A 925 43.65 -14.35 -8.96
CA GLU A 925 42.28 -13.94 -8.61
C GLU A 925 41.37 -15.15 -8.36
N SER A 926 41.49 -16.18 -9.20
CA SER A 926 40.75 -17.44 -9.05
C SER A 926 41.02 -18.10 -7.70
N ALA A 927 42.29 -18.17 -7.27
CA ALA A 927 42.69 -18.73 -5.97
C ALA A 927 42.42 -17.79 -4.78
N GLY A 928 41.95 -16.56 -5.01
CA GLY A 928 41.72 -15.53 -4.00
C GLY A 928 40.24 -15.26 -3.72
N HIS A 929 40.01 -14.33 -2.77
CA HIS A 929 38.68 -13.80 -2.43
C HIS A 929 38.53 -12.31 -2.80
N ARG A 930 39.57 -11.71 -3.41
CA ARG A 930 39.64 -10.28 -3.76
C ARG A 930 40.04 -10.06 -5.20
N LEU A 931 39.53 -8.98 -5.80
CA LEU A 931 39.87 -8.52 -7.15
C LEU A 931 40.64 -7.20 -7.06
N HIS A 932 41.95 -7.30 -6.87
CA HIS A 932 42.82 -6.13 -6.70
C HIS A 932 42.84 -5.19 -7.91
N ARG A 933 42.59 -5.71 -9.12
CA ARG A 933 42.65 -4.92 -10.36
C ARG A 933 41.64 -3.77 -10.45
N PHE A 934 40.57 -3.79 -9.64
CA PHE A 934 39.55 -2.74 -9.61
C PHE A 934 39.66 -1.81 -8.40
N GLU A 935 40.57 -2.09 -7.47
CA GLU A 935 40.77 -1.28 -6.27
C GLU A 935 41.46 0.05 -6.65
N GLY A 936 40.99 1.16 -6.08
CA GLY A 936 41.44 2.51 -6.41
C GLY A 936 40.74 3.14 -7.62
N ALA A 937 39.89 2.41 -8.35
CA ALA A 937 39.11 2.95 -9.45
C ALA A 937 38.11 4.01 -8.97
N LYS A 938 37.98 5.10 -9.74
CA LYS A 938 37.09 6.23 -9.45
C LYS A 938 35.91 6.23 -10.39
N VAL A 939 34.71 6.16 -9.83
CA VAL A 939 33.48 5.97 -10.61
C VAL A 939 32.42 7.00 -10.21
N PRO A 940 31.78 7.68 -11.17
CA PRO A 940 30.63 8.54 -10.89
C PRO A 940 29.46 7.75 -10.27
N VAL A 941 28.81 8.30 -9.24
CA VAL A 941 27.64 7.68 -8.58
C VAL A 941 26.54 7.33 -9.58
N GLY A 942 26.36 8.14 -10.63
CA GLY A 942 25.41 7.85 -11.71
C GLY A 942 25.65 6.52 -12.41
N ARG A 943 26.92 6.13 -12.66
CA ARG A 943 27.26 4.83 -13.27
C ARG A 943 27.00 3.68 -12.30
N LEU A 944 27.37 3.83 -11.02
CA LEU A 944 27.07 2.85 -9.96
C LEU A 944 25.56 2.60 -9.83
N LEU A 945 24.74 3.65 -9.81
CA LEU A 945 23.29 3.50 -9.80
C LEU A 945 22.76 2.82 -11.06
N GLY A 946 23.43 2.98 -12.21
CA GLY A 946 23.14 2.27 -13.45
C GLY A 946 23.20 0.75 -13.29
N LEU A 947 24.17 0.22 -12.51
CA LEU A 947 24.32 -1.21 -12.25
C LEU A 947 23.14 -1.83 -11.49
N THR A 948 22.30 -1.05 -10.81
CA THR A 948 21.07 -1.59 -10.20
C THR A 948 20.14 -2.26 -11.22
N LYS A 949 20.25 -1.88 -12.51
CA LYS A 949 19.52 -2.52 -13.60
C LYS A 949 20.05 -3.91 -13.97
N ARG A 950 21.29 -4.25 -13.56
CA ARG A 950 21.98 -5.52 -13.81
C ARG A 950 22.05 -6.41 -12.56
N GLY A 951 21.10 -6.23 -11.64
CA GLY A 951 20.98 -7.06 -10.44
C GLY A 951 21.81 -6.60 -9.24
N TRP A 952 22.64 -5.57 -9.38
CA TRP A 952 23.37 -5.00 -8.24
C TRP A 952 22.45 -4.25 -7.27
N ARG A 953 22.88 -4.17 -6.00
CA ARG A 953 22.12 -3.61 -4.89
C ARG A 953 22.99 -2.64 -4.08
N ARG A 954 22.37 -1.57 -3.62
CA ARG A 954 22.94 -0.65 -2.64
C ARG A 954 23.08 -1.36 -1.28
N GLY A 955 24.15 -1.07 -0.55
CA GLY A 955 24.31 -1.47 0.84
C GLY A 955 23.21 -0.88 1.73
N SER A 956 23.02 -1.46 2.91
CA SER A 956 22.11 -0.87 3.89
C SER A 956 22.68 0.44 4.43
N PRO A 957 21.86 1.50 4.59
CA PRO A 957 22.33 2.74 5.19
C PRO A 957 22.84 2.48 6.61
N GLN A 958 24.08 2.92 6.88
CA GLN A 958 24.71 2.83 8.19
C GLN A 958 24.54 4.17 8.94
N ASP A 959 25.46 4.47 9.85
CA ASP A 959 25.51 5.74 10.58
C ASP A 959 25.40 6.95 9.63
N ALA A 960 24.64 7.96 10.07
CA ALA A 960 24.30 9.15 9.30
C ALA A 960 23.59 8.89 7.94
N GLY A 961 23.10 7.67 7.69
CA GLY A 961 22.42 7.32 6.44
C GLY A 961 23.37 7.16 5.26
N VAL A 962 24.62 6.77 5.50
CA VAL A 962 25.64 6.52 4.47
C VAL A 962 25.61 5.06 4.04
N GLU A 963 25.53 4.81 2.74
CA GLU A 963 25.68 3.50 2.13
C GLU A 963 27.13 3.31 1.71
N ARG A 964 27.86 2.46 2.44
CA ARG A 964 29.31 2.31 2.30
C ARG A 964 29.75 1.25 1.30
N TRP A 965 28.82 0.50 0.72
CA TRP A 965 29.12 -0.53 -0.27
C TRP A 965 28.01 -0.70 -1.30
N PHE A 966 28.37 -1.35 -2.39
CA PHE A 966 27.49 -1.86 -3.43
C PHE A 966 27.73 -3.37 -3.55
N HIS A 967 26.71 -4.17 -3.87
CA HIS A 967 26.91 -5.62 -3.96
C HIS A 967 26.02 -6.28 -5.01
N LYS A 968 26.49 -7.39 -5.60
CA LYS A 968 25.69 -8.26 -6.46
C LYS A 968 25.44 -9.58 -5.72
N PRO A 969 24.18 -9.91 -5.37
CA PRO A 969 23.86 -11.25 -4.85
C PRO A 969 24.03 -12.29 -5.96
N LEU A 970 24.56 -13.45 -5.59
CA LEU A 970 24.84 -14.58 -6.46
C LEU A 970 23.88 -15.75 -6.15
N PRO A 971 23.63 -16.67 -7.11
CA PRO A 971 22.63 -17.73 -6.96
C PRO A 971 22.87 -18.72 -5.81
N ASP A 972 24.12 -18.86 -5.38
CA ASP A 972 24.57 -19.74 -4.30
C ASP A 972 24.53 -19.10 -2.90
N GLY A 973 23.94 -17.90 -2.79
CA GLY A 973 23.87 -17.14 -1.54
C GLY A 973 25.11 -16.29 -1.24
N ARG A 974 26.12 -16.28 -2.13
CA ARG A 974 27.28 -15.39 -2.03
C ARG A 974 26.98 -14.00 -2.58
N HIS A 975 27.92 -13.09 -2.35
CA HIS A 975 27.85 -11.69 -2.74
C HIS A 975 29.22 -11.24 -3.22
N LEU A 976 29.27 -10.63 -4.41
CA LEU A 976 30.40 -9.77 -4.77
C LEU A 976 30.13 -8.38 -4.19
N VAL A 977 31.01 -7.90 -3.32
CA VAL A 977 30.87 -6.63 -2.62
C VAL A 977 31.96 -5.66 -3.08
N VAL A 978 31.55 -4.41 -3.34
CA VAL A 978 32.41 -3.27 -3.70
C VAL A 978 32.26 -2.24 -2.59
N ALA A 979 33.29 -2.05 -1.79
CA ALA A 979 33.32 -1.00 -0.77
C ALA A 979 33.60 0.36 -1.44
N LEU A 980 32.84 1.37 -1.01
CA LEU A 980 32.86 2.72 -1.56
C LEU A 980 33.46 3.68 -0.55
N ASP A 981 34.38 4.52 -1.00
CA ASP A 981 34.92 5.65 -0.25
C ASP A 981 34.66 6.95 -1.03
N PRO A 982 33.95 7.94 -0.47
CA PRO A 982 33.48 8.06 0.93
C PRO A 982 32.12 7.39 1.24
N GLY A 983 31.44 6.80 0.25
CA GLY A 983 30.08 6.25 0.37
C GLY A 983 28.97 7.20 -0.12
N ILE A 984 27.77 6.66 -0.34
CA ILE A 984 26.62 7.39 -0.90
C ILE A 984 25.66 7.81 0.22
N TRP A 985 25.29 9.09 0.28
CA TRP A 985 24.36 9.60 1.29
C TRP A 985 22.91 9.48 0.79
N VAL A 986 22.04 8.79 1.54
CA VAL A 986 20.66 8.48 1.08
C VAL A 986 19.84 9.73 0.76
N GLY A 987 20.03 10.82 1.53
CA GLY A 987 19.33 12.09 1.34
C GLY A 987 19.99 13.08 0.37
N ALA A 988 21.21 12.79 -0.07
CA ALA A 988 22.04 13.71 -0.85
C ALA A 988 22.99 12.94 -1.78
N VAL A 989 22.41 12.12 -2.67
CA VAL A 989 23.14 11.20 -3.56
C VAL A 989 24.15 11.91 -4.47
N SER A 990 23.97 13.21 -4.72
CA SER A 990 24.87 14.05 -5.54
C SER A 990 26.00 14.74 -4.77
N GLU A 991 26.02 14.68 -3.44
CA GLU A 991 26.99 15.42 -2.62
C GLU A 991 28.41 14.84 -2.76
N ASN A 992 28.52 13.51 -2.92
CA ASN A 992 29.75 12.81 -3.28
C ASN A 992 29.60 12.17 -4.67
N ALA A 993 29.64 12.98 -5.72
CA ALA A 993 29.35 12.56 -7.09
C ALA A 993 30.30 11.50 -7.67
N GLU A 994 31.48 11.31 -7.07
CA GLU A 994 32.50 10.31 -7.41
C GLU A 994 32.74 9.40 -6.20
N GLN A 995 32.96 8.10 -6.44
CA GLN A 995 33.27 7.09 -5.43
C GLN A 995 34.54 6.35 -5.83
N THR A 996 35.39 6.06 -4.85
CA THR A 996 36.58 5.22 -5.04
C THR A 996 36.28 3.81 -4.54
N PHE A 997 36.68 2.78 -5.31
CA PHE A 997 36.57 1.40 -4.85
C PHE A 997 37.71 1.07 -3.90
N SER A 998 37.40 0.92 -2.61
CA SER A 998 38.42 0.62 -1.60
C SER A 998 38.76 -0.86 -1.55
N THR A 999 37.76 -1.74 -1.73
CA THR A 999 37.96 -3.19 -1.78
C THR A 999 36.87 -3.84 -2.62
N VAL A 1000 37.23 -4.86 -3.40
CA VAL A 1000 36.30 -5.68 -4.18
C VAL A 1000 36.51 -7.14 -3.80
N TRP A 1001 35.51 -7.78 -3.17
CA TRP A 1001 35.68 -9.12 -2.60
C TRP A 1001 34.41 -9.97 -2.59
N LEU A 1002 34.61 -11.29 -2.48
CA LEU A 1002 33.55 -12.30 -2.40
C LEU A 1002 33.30 -12.70 -0.94
N ASP A 1003 32.02 -12.75 -0.54
CA ASP A 1003 31.62 -13.19 0.80
C ASP A 1003 30.19 -13.78 0.80
N THR A 1004 29.81 -14.46 1.87
CA THR A 1004 28.42 -14.92 2.13
C THR A 1004 27.52 -13.80 2.68
N ARG A 1005 28.09 -12.63 2.98
CA ARG A 1005 27.35 -11.48 3.53
C ARG A 1005 27.69 -10.20 2.78
N ALA A 1006 26.66 -9.41 2.48
CA ALA A 1006 26.82 -8.07 1.93
C ALA A 1006 27.07 -7.03 3.04
N TYR A 1007 28.32 -6.84 3.47
CA TYR A 1007 28.72 -5.88 4.52
C TYR A 1007 30.06 -5.19 4.20
N ASP A 1008 30.59 -4.34 5.10
CA ASP A 1008 31.94 -3.76 4.99
C ASP A 1008 33.05 -4.84 5.07
N TYR A 1009 34.17 -4.59 4.40
CA TYR A 1009 35.37 -5.45 4.46
C TYR A 1009 36.15 -5.20 5.76
N TRP A 1010 36.50 -6.29 6.47
CA TRP A 1010 37.29 -6.22 7.70
C TRP A 1010 38.51 -7.13 7.58
N PRO A 1011 39.74 -6.59 7.53
CA PRO A 1011 40.96 -7.39 7.35
C PRO A 1011 41.21 -8.45 8.44
N THR A 1012 40.56 -8.30 9.60
CA THR A 1012 40.69 -9.21 10.74
C THR A 1012 39.72 -10.40 10.66
N HIS A 1013 38.76 -10.42 9.73
CA HIS A 1013 37.87 -11.55 9.52
C HIS A 1013 38.51 -12.62 8.65
N THR A 1014 38.09 -13.86 8.85
CA THR A 1014 38.48 -14.98 7.98
C THR A 1014 37.54 -15.03 6.78
N HIS A 1015 38.09 -14.93 5.56
CA HIS A 1015 37.33 -15.05 4.32
C HIS A 1015 37.65 -16.39 3.64
N SER A 1016 36.69 -17.33 3.70
CA SER A 1016 36.80 -18.69 3.14
C SER A 1016 36.51 -18.76 1.64
N GLU A 1017 35.71 -17.84 1.12
CA GLU A 1017 35.20 -17.89 -0.26
C GLU A 1017 36.32 -17.72 -1.29
N ARG A 1018 36.21 -18.39 -2.43
CA ARG A 1018 37.17 -18.27 -3.54
C ARG A 1018 36.44 -18.00 -4.85
N PHE A 1019 37.04 -17.18 -5.72
CA PHE A 1019 36.48 -16.95 -7.06
C PHE A 1019 36.50 -18.21 -7.93
N ALA A 1020 37.42 -19.15 -7.68
CA ALA A 1020 37.44 -20.48 -8.32
C ALA A 1020 36.17 -21.31 -8.09
N ASP A 1021 35.43 -21.01 -7.02
CA ASP A 1021 34.19 -21.72 -6.68
C ASP A 1021 32.96 -21.14 -7.41
N LEU A 1022 33.11 -20.04 -8.15
CA LEU A 1022 32.05 -19.49 -9.00
C LEU A 1022 32.02 -20.22 -10.34
N ASP A 1023 30.84 -20.36 -10.94
CA ASP A 1023 30.75 -20.80 -12.32
C ASP A 1023 31.40 -19.77 -13.28
N ALA A 1024 31.95 -20.26 -14.39
CA ALA A 1024 32.74 -19.44 -15.31
C ALA A 1024 31.94 -18.29 -15.96
N VAL A 1025 30.63 -18.49 -16.17
CA VAL A 1025 29.75 -17.46 -16.73
C VAL A 1025 29.55 -16.36 -15.70
N THR A 1026 29.17 -16.68 -14.47
CA THR A 1026 29.02 -15.71 -13.38
C THR A 1026 30.31 -14.92 -13.17
N ALA A 1027 31.47 -15.59 -13.13
CA ALA A 1027 32.75 -14.92 -13.00
C ALA A 1027 32.99 -13.91 -14.13
N SER A 1028 32.84 -14.32 -15.40
CA SER A 1028 33.00 -13.45 -16.56
C SER A 1028 32.05 -12.25 -16.53
N GLU A 1029 30.79 -12.47 -16.15
CA GLU A 1029 29.77 -11.42 -16.10
C GLU A 1029 30.03 -10.39 -14.99
N LEU A 1030 30.55 -10.83 -13.84
CA LEU A 1030 30.97 -9.93 -12.76
C LEU A 1030 32.15 -9.07 -13.20
N LEU A 1031 33.13 -9.67 -13.88
CA LEU A 1031 34.30 -8.96 -14.39
C LEU A 1031 33.93 -7.95 -15.49
N ALA A 1032 33.05 -8.33 -16.42
CA ALA A 1032 32.58 -7.44 -17.48
C ALA A 1032 31.79 -6.25 -16.92
N ASP A 1033 30.92 -6.47 -15.92
CA ASP A 1033 30.21 -5.39 -15.22
C ASP A 1033 31.19 -4.40 -14.58
N LEU A 1034 32.25 -4.89 -13.94
CA LEU A 1034 33.26 -4.05 -13.30
C LEU A 1034 34.17 -3.34 -14.31
N GLU A 1035 34.59 -4.01 -15.39
CA GLU A 1035 35.40 -3.39 -16.45
C GLU A 1035 34.65 -2.26 -17.16
N GLU A 1036 33.37 -2.44 -17.49
CA GLU A 1036 32.54 -1.37 -18.06
C GLU A 1036 32.36 -0.20 -17.08
N LEU A 1037 32.25 -0.52 -15.78
CA LEU A 1037 32.08 0.48 -14.74
C LEU A 1037 33.33 1.33 -14.52
N THR A 1038 34.52 0.70 -14.62
CA THR A 1038 35.83 1.34 -14.40
C THR A 1038 36.51 1.80 -15.68
N ALA A 1039 35.93 1.56 -16.86
CA ALA A 1039 36.42 2.11 -18.13
C ALA A 1039 36.31 3.65 -18.13
N ASP A 1040 37.32 4.33 -18.67
CA ASP A 1040 37.40 5.80 -18.66
C ASP A 1040 36.21 6.48 -19.38
#